data_AF-A0A834XN35-F1
#
_entry.id   AF-A0A834XN35-F1
#
_cell.length_a   1.000
_cell.length_b   1.000
_cell.length_c   1.000
_cell.angle_alpha   90.00
_cell.angle_beta   90.00
_cell.angle_gamma   90.00
#
_symmetry.space_group_name_H-M   'P 1'
#
loop_
_entity.id
_entity.type
_entity.pdbx_description
1 polymer ?
#
loop_
_entity_poly.entity_id
_entity_poly.type
_entity_poly.pdbx_seq_one_letter_code
_entity_poly.pdbx_strand_id
1 'polypeptide(L)'
;MVNMVLFIMNSLTSFVLSVILLISCIVQQPTTVSAQDTTQENLATRMRTISEDLNRQLEEIMVSQALNYTSINATGLPYNATTKFYSKGMGRLYNATNMFMDIIQSKQAYPEGLITVDNKRHFHFADPAKEWKIIISHYGGLTGLAFAGLLLAAILPCVGLFFFCCRCAGHCGARSQPFDKKHDQCRKIILNMFLIAVATMILYGVVCAFVTNEFVQDGTETLPYNAKISLKDVELYLETTKRQINNLLITNYDELQNSLNNTLQASGKIVTEKLEVYSHAVSLTNLKDIVSCLDNIGEDLRVMHNITKDLRTNASQLDIVVRGVKKDLLRTLGLECKTQMCQQILHDYKINELSVQIDFNKYLDQYFPKLPNVTLALRNITWLMEGNIVAEVQKGRDSFTKIQRDIQHAVNETIPVVSSSIKQAGESLAITANNITTFIDSISDKINRILIPHLDIANDNIDKYSIYRYYVGLSVSGVLLLILTCITFGLFCGICGKRPDGYGDCCDKGSGACFLMTAVWFIFLLTSILIVITIGHMITGIVVQRGICEPLKNPYDNRIFKLADDYLQVNKLLYKDNPDADINIGHILKKCHENETIYKVLKLEIMYKNELEKVKNFVEKYSISSTIDQLRQKINLSPGIVILSDNATLKLNDLAQSGLSDIEFYRYAELLKENFTNINLSELGNKLRNLANQLPDNQNSTKNDLLKNAHDLEHYHNDLVIPMRLLSEQLSIRALKLEDNIKFNHSSMSEAIHSLIDEVQTAQKFLNEDGPEYVQLLAVKFSDAFVKQINDFLEHLINNARGTIGRCGPVSNAYNATLVAGCNKIVDPFNGFWLSVGWCLIFFIPTIIISVKLSALYKKSDPYPGPLVESEYLYDAYADRDNMLLAPTHVKKHNYRYHPHAYAEGYDGPIPTSGPARRYASRERVDAAHQGTSQHDSRYSDRAPKNWDFPNGGPPRYQPPADAPPPSTEYERPPPYYYHPEDRN
;
A
#
# COMPACT_ATOMS: atom_id res chain seq x y z
N MET A 1 30.19 16.88 -26.82
CA MET A 1 30.37 17.92 -25.72
C MET A 1 29.41 17.65 -24.56
N VAL A 2 28.54 16.68 -24.45
CA VAL A 2 27.66 16.13 -23.40
C VAL A 2 28.19 14.76 -22.97
N ASN A 3 29.15 14.20 -23.57
CA ASN A 3 29.82 12.96 -23.12
C ASN A 3 31.22 13.25 -22.56
N MET A 4 31.71 14.47 -22.59
CA MET A 4 32.99 14.93 -22.00
C MET A 4 32.72 15.69 -20.69
N VAL A 5 31.43 16.03 -20.39
CA VAL A 5 30.99 16.68 -19.14
C VAL A 5 30.41 15.61 -18.19
N LEU A 6 30.22 14.36 -18.65
CA LEU A 6 29.70 13.23 -17.84
C LEU A 6 30.86 12.32 -17.40
N PHE A 7 32.09 12.57 -17.97
CA PHE A 7 33.31 11.82 -17.61
C PHE A 7 34.15 12.63 -16.62
N ILE A 8 33.89 13.95 -16.43
CA ILE A 8 34.65 14.83 -15.51
C ILE A 8 33.84 14.99 -14.22
N MET A 9 32.52 14.54 -14.21
CA MET A 9 31.65 14.64 -13.02
C MET A 9 31.61 13.30 -12.28
N ASN A 10 32.12 12.21 -12.95
CA ASN A 10 32.18 10.85 -12.36
C ASN A 10 33.56 10.56 -11.79
N SER A 11 34.55 11.44 -12.06
CA SER A 11 35.94 11.32 -11.56
C SER A 11 36.17 12.24 -10.37
N LEU A 12 35.15 13.13 -10.03
CA LEU A 12 35.22 14.09 -8.90
C LEU A 12 34.32 13.61 -7.75
N THR A 13 33.54 12.49 -7.97
CA THR A 13 32.65 11.87 -6.95
C THR A 13 33.32 10.62 -6.38
N SER A 14 34.39 10.13 -7.01
CA SER A 14 35.16 8.94 -6.57
C SER A 14 36.40 9.36 -5.76
N PHE A 15 36.72 10.69 -5.77
CA PHE A 15 37.86 11.27 -5.03
C PHE A 15 37.37 11.88 -3.71
N VAL A 16 36.00 12.07 -3.54
CA VAL A 16 35.39 12.66 -2.33
C VAL A 16 34.84 11.53 -1.44
N LEU A 17 34.77 10.25 -1.97
CA LEU A 17 34.28 9.06 -1.24
C LEU A 17 35.47 8.25 -0.69
N SER A 18 36.74 8.60 -1.12
CA SER A 18 37.97 7.92 -0.65
C SER A 18 38.65 8.76 0.44
N VAL A 19 38.12 10.07 0.67
CA VAL A 19 38.68 10.99 1.69
C VAL A 19 37.73 11.03 2.89
N ILE A 20 36.44 10.34 2.80
CA ILE A 20 35.45 10.24 3.90
C ILE A 20 35.52 8.84 4.52
N LEU A 21 36.29 7.90 3.86
CA LEU A 21 36.50 6.53 4.39
C LEU A 21 37.87 6.41 5.04
N LEU A 22 38.70 7.58 4.99
CA LEU A 22 40.04 7.63 5.60
C LEU A 22 40.00 8.52 6.86
N ILE A 23 38.69 9.08 7.25
CA ILE A 23 38.53 9.91 8.46
C ILE A 23 37.57 9.19 9.43
N SER A 24 37.17 7.82 9.09
CA SER A 24 36.35 7.01 10.02
C SER A 24 37.17 5.83 10.55
N CYS A 25 38.59 5.91 10.41
CA CYS A 25 39.42 4.82 10.99
C CYS A 25 40.47 5.43 11.92
N ILE A 26 40.13 6.60 12.65
CA ILE A 26 41.09 7.02 13.71
C ILE A 26 40.28 7.59 14.88
N VAL A 27 39.39 6.69 15.59
CA VAL A 27 39.15 7.01 17.03
C VAL A 27 38.80 5.70 17.75
N GLN A 28 39.83 4.93 18.26
CA GLN A 28 40.41 4.48 19.54
C GLN A 28 39.32 4.10 20.54
N GLN A 29 39.30 2.78 20.99
CA GLN A 29 39.71 1.77 21.97
C GLN A 29 38.61 1.58 23.03
N PRO A 30 38.47 0.31 23.66
CA PRO A 30 37.60 -0.18 24.75
C PRO A 30 38.40 -0.50 26.01
N THR A 31 38.07 0.20 27.16
CA THR A 31 38.53 -0.25 28.49
C THR A 31 37.31 -0.57 29.37
N THR A 32 37.27 -1.81 30.01
CA THR A 32 37.61 -2.45 31.30
C THR A 32 36.32 -2.71 32.08
N VAL A 33 36.06 -4.00 32.41
CA VAL A 33 35.82 -5.05 33.43
C VAL A 33 35.94 -4.46 34.84
N SER A 34 34.76 -4.40 35.58
CA SER A 34 34.86 -4.45 37.06
C SER A 34 33.60 -5.09 37.64
N ALA A 35 33.74 -6.27 38.33
CA ALA A 35 33.91 -6.88 39.66
C ALA A 35 32.70 -6.58 40.55
N GLN A 36 31.83 -7.63 40.79
CA GLN A 36 31.10 -8.39 41.83
C GLN A 36 31.56 -8.01 43.25
N ASP A 37 30.65 -7.23 43.94
CA ASP A 37 30.71 -7.14 45.43
C ASP A 37 29.31 -7.42 46.01
N THR A 38 29.02 -8.66 46.60
CA THR A 38 28.43 -9.35 47.77
C THR A 38 28.45 -8.44 49.01
N THR A 39 27.18 -7.75 49.21
CA THR A 39 26.90 -7.31 50.60
C THR A 39 25.39 -7.25 50.82
N GLN A 40 24.80 -8.23 51.56
CA GLN A 40 23.83 -8.22 52.68
C GLN A 40 22.52 -7.54 52.26
N GLU A 41 21.64 -8.38 51.64
CA GLU A 41 20.31 -8.15 51.03
C GLU A 41 19.38 -7.38 51.99
N ASN A 42 19.48 -5.98 52.03
CA ASN A 42 18.54 -4.94 52.47
C ASN A 42 17.18 -5.06 51.74
N LEU A 43 15.97 -5.36 52.48
CA LEU A 43 14.54 -5.25 52.09
C LEU A 43 14.38 -4.53 50.76
N ALA A 44 15.23 -3.65 50.40
CA ALA A 44 15.22 -2.91 49.12
C ALA A 44 15.86 -3.74 48.00
N THR A 45 16.75 -4.65 48.34
CA THR A 45 17.46 -5.50 47.37
C THR A 45 16.61 -6.77 47.10
N ARG A 46 15.83 -7.22 48.15
CA ARG A 46 14.87 -8.33 47.98
C ARG A 46 13.62 -7.86 47.20
N MET A 47 13.22 -6.61 47.47
CA MET A 47 12.09 -6.02 46.71
C MET A 47 12.51 -5.65 45.29
N ARG A 48 13.79 -5.35 45.10
CA ARG A 48 14.34 -5.03 43.75
C ARG A 48 14.50 -6.31 42.93
N THR A 49 14.96 -7.40 43.49
CA THR A 49 15.13 -8.70 42.79
C THR A 49 13.75 -9.29 42.46
N ILE A 50 12.81 -9.05 43.37
CA ILE A 50 11.41 -9.50 43.18
C ILE A 50 10.72 -8.60 42.15
N SER A 51 10.97 -7.33 42.22
CA SER A 51 10.46 -6.38 41.22
C SER A 51 11.07 -6.66 39.83
N GLU A 52 12.37 -7.02 39.78
CA GLU A 52 13.06 -7.28 38.50
C GLU A 52 12.60 -8.61 37.91
N ASP A 53 12.34 -9.65 38.77
CA ASP A 53 11.83 -10.97 38.32
C ASP A 53 10.37 -10.84 37.87
N LEU A 54 9.62 -9.92 38.49
CA LEU A 54 8.23 -9.62 38.10
C LEU A 54 8.18 -8.81 36.79
N ASN A 55 9.05 -7.91 36.66
CA ASN A 55 9.16 -7.13 35.41
C ASN A 55 9.55 -8.03 34.23
N ARG A 56 10.42 -8.94 34.50
CA ARG A 56 10.89 -9.85 33.43
C ARG A 56 9.77 -10.83 33.02
N GLN A 57 9.00 -11.27 33.87
CA GLN A 57 7.93 -12.26 33.56
C GLN A 57 6.68 -11.55 33.03
N LEU A 58 6.33 -10.34 33.64
CA LEU A 58 5.28 -9.48 33.06
C LEU A 58 5.66 -9.02 31.65
N GLU A 59 6.89 -8.79 31.47
CA GLU A 59 7.39 -8.44 30.13
C GLU A 59 7.39 -9.66 29.20
N GLU A 60 7.70 -10.84 29.72
CA GLU A 60 7.69 -12.10 28.93
C GLU A 60 6.25 -12.48 28.55
N ILE A 61 5.24 -12.12 29.33
CA ILE A 61 3.83 -12.42 29.01
C ILE A 61 3.27 -11.31 28.10
N MET A 62 3.77 -10.13 28.40
CA MET A 62 3.34 -9.02 27.52
C MET A 62 4.01 -9.13 26.15
N VAL A 63 5.25 -9.69 26.11
CA VAL A 63 6.01 -9.87 24.85
C VAL A 63 5.49 -11.15 24.16
N SER A 64 5.06 -12.24 24.92
CA SER A 64 4.52 -13.47 24.32
C SER A 64 3.12 -13.21 23.73
N GLN A 65 2.57 -11.91 24.00
CA GLN A 65 1.26 -11.57 23.40
C GLN A 65 1.41 -10.37 22.46
N ALA A 66 2.70 -10.00 21.99
CA ALA A 66 2.83 -8.87 21.05
C ALA A 66 1.85 -9.05 19.87
N LEU A 67 0.73 -8.30 19.94
CA LEU A 67 -0.39 -8.37 18.98
C LEU A 67 0.05 -7.90 17.58
N ASN A 68 0.13 -8.93 16.74
CA ASN A 68 0.29 -8.56 15.31
C ASN A 68 -1.07 -8.29 14.66
N TYR A 69 -1.27 -6.99 14.41
CA TYR A 69 -2.60 -6.63 13.86
C TYR A 69 -2.72 -7.09 12.40
N THR A 70 -3.92 -7.51 12.10
CA THR A 70 -4.19 -7.94 10.70
C THR A 70 -4.10 -6.73 9.75
N SER A 71 -3.41 -6.99 8.58
CA SER A 71 -3.28 -5.87 7.60
C SER A 71 -4.01 -6.24 6.30
N ILE A 72 -4.52 -5.22 5.62
CA ILE A 72 -5.18 -5.43 4.32
C ILE A 72 -4.16 -5.20 3.20
N ASN A 73 -4.06 -6.25 2.31
CA ASN A 73 -3.14 -6.11 1.16
C ASN A 73 -3.73 -5.21 0.07
N ALA A 74 -3.17 -4.04 0.03
CA ALA A 74 -3.69 -3.11 -1.01
C ALA A 74 -2.66 -2.99 -2.14
N THR A 75 -1.73 -3.98 -2.24
CA THR A 75 -0.70 -3.87 -3.30
C THR A 75 -1.16 -4.68 -4.52
N GLY A 76 -1.11 -4.03 -5.77
CA GLY A 76 -1.36 -4.76 -7.04
C GLY A 76 -2.82 -4.58 -7.50
N LEU A 77 -3.50 -3.55 -6.99
CA LEU A 77 -4.88 -3.36 -7.48
C LEU A 77 -4.86 -2.81 -8.92
N PRO A 78 -5.78 -3.29 -9.75
CA PRO A 78 -5.76 -3.00 -11.20
C PRO A 78 -6.25 -1.58 -11.51
N TYR A 79 -5.45 -0.58 -11.24
CA TYR A 79 -5.87 0.75 -11.71
C TYR A 79 -5.58 0.89 -13.20
N ASN A 80 -6.64 1.29 -14.02
CA ASN A 80 -6.51 1.22 -15.49
C ASN A 80 -6.35 2.61 -16.11
N ALA A 81 -6.44 3.65 -15.34
CA ALA A 81 -6.34 4.99 -15.95
C ALA A 81 -4.91 5.21 -16.45
N THR A 82 -4.82 5.73 -17.78
CA THR A 82 -3.47 5.87 -18.37
C THR A 82 -3.19 7.35 -18.65
N THR A 83 -1.92 7.67 -18.38
CA THR A 83 -1.48 9.05 -18.69
C THR A 83 -0.57 9.03 -19.93
N LYS A 84 -0.59 7.92 -20.56
CA LYS A 84 0.31 7.83 -21.73
C LYS A 84 -0.31 8.58 -22.92
N PHE A 85 0.52 9.49 -23.42
CA PHE A 85 0.07 10.26 -24.60
C PHE A 85 1.17 10.21 -25.67
N TYR A 86 0.74 9.58 -26.78
CA TYR A 86 1.72 9.50 -27.89
C TYR A 86 1.33 10.51 -28.98
N SER A 87 2.26 11.54 -29.14
CA SER A 87 1.95 12.66 -30.07
C SER A 87 2.30 12.29 -31.51
N LYS A 88 2.66 10.91 -31.81
CA LYS A 88 2.91 10.30 -33.13
C LYS A 88 3.52 11.31 -34.10
N GLY A 89 4.58 12.18 -33.57
CA GLY A 89 5.40 13.03 -34.48
C GLY A 89 4.86 14.48 -34.53
N MET A 90 3.69 14.80 -33.83
CA MET A 90 3.09 16.16 -33.87
C MET A 90 3.47 16.95 -32.61
N GLY A 91 4.32 16.37 -31.81
CA GLY A 91 4.72 17.04 -30.55
C GLY A 91 5.30 18.43 -30.81
N ARG A 92 6.17 18.53 -31.90
CA ARG A 92 6.80 19.85 -32.15
C ARG A 92 5.77 20.89 -32.59
N LEU A 93 4.81 20.45 -33.32
CA LEU A 93 3.74 21.37 -33.74
C LEU A 93 2.94 21.88 -32.53
N TYR A 94 2.66 20.95 -31.58
CA TYR A 94 1.88 21.40 -30.41
C TYR A 94 2.69 22.38 -29.57
N ASN A 95 3.95 22.08 -29.43
CA ASN A 95 4.80 23.03 -28.68
C ASN A 95 4.87 24.40 -29.37
N ALA A 96 5.00 24.35 -30.74
CA ALA A 96 5.06 25.64 -31.48
C ALA A 96 3.74 26.41 -31.30
N THR A 97 2.67 25.67 -31.30
CA THR A 97 1.36 26.35 -31.15
C THR A 97 1.22 26.95 -29.74
N ASN A 98 1.62 26.21 -28.78
CA ASN A 98 1.55 26.76 -27.41
C ASN A 98 2.47 27.96 -27.23
N MET A 99 3.65 27.88 -27.85
CA MET A 99 4.54 29.05 -27.77
C MET A 99 3.91 30.28 -28.44
N PHE A 100 3.34 29.98 -29.63
CA PHE A 100 2.67 31.10 -30.33
C PHE A 100 1.55 31.67 -29.45
N MET A 101 0.79 30.90 -28.81
CA MET A 101 -0.32 31.41 -27.95
C MET A 101 0.24 32.16 -26.75
N ASP A 102 1.37 31.74 -26.24
CA ASP A 102 1.95 32.45 -25.07
C ASP A 102 2.42 33.84 -25.46
N ILE A 103 2.73 33.96 -26.76
CA ILE A 103 3.19 35.29 -27.22
C ILE A 103 1.99 36.22 -27.37
N ILE A 104 0.84 35.66 -27.67
CA ILE A 104 -0.31 36.51 -28.06
C ILE A 104 -1.19 36.77 -26.83
N GLN A 105 -1.27 35.81 -25.95
CA GLN A 105 -2.10 36.01 -24.74
C GLN A 105 -1.41 35.39 -23.53
N SER A 106 -1.53 36.08 -22.33
CA SER A 106 -0.94 35.53 -21.08
C SER A 106 -1.64 34.23 -20.67
N LYS A 107 -0.95 33.43 -19.85
CA LYS A 107 -1.46 32.10 -19.44
C LYS A 107 -2.65 32.22 -18.51
N GLN A 108 -2.91 33.47 -18.13
CA GLN A 108 -4.11 33.66 -17.28
C GLN A 108 -5.32 34.01 -18.15
N ALA A 109 -6.51 33.33 -17.81
CA ALA A 109 -7.71 33.52 -18.65
C ALA A 109 -8.24 34.96 -18.56
N TYR A 110 -8.03 35.60 -17.30
CA TYR A 110 -8.45 37.01 -17.19
C TYR A 110 -7.45 37.76 -16.30
N PRO A 111 -7.42 39.16 -16.49
CA PRO A 111 -6.46 39.97 -15.73
C PRO A 111 -6.87 40.09 -14.24
N GLU A 112 -5.81 40.43 -13.38
CA GLU A 112 -6.06 40.48 -11.92
C GLU A 112 -7.08 41.58 -11.59
N GLY A 113 -8.17 41.20 -10.72
CA GLY A 113 -9.05 42.27 -10.17
C GLY A 113 -10.32 42.42 -11.01
N LEU A 114 -10.44 41.50 -12.15
CA LEU A 114 -11.63 41.64 -13.03
C LEU A 114 -12.81 40.85 -12.45
N ILE A 115 -12.48 39.66 -11.88
CA ILE A 115 -13.60 38.87 -11.30
C ILE A 115 -13.20 38.42 -9.89
N THR A 116 -13.99 38.89 -8.91
CA THR A 116 -13.71 38.41 -7.54
C THR A 116 -15.01 37.88 -6.91
N VAL A 117 -14.86 36.84 -6.17
CA VAL A 117 -16.06 36.24 -5.55
C VAL A 117 -16.09 36.62 -4.06
N ASP A 118 -17.32 37.25 -3.68
CA ASP A 118 -17.51 37.61 -2.26
C ASP A 118 -17.97 36.39 -1.46
N ASN A 119 -17.82 36.37 -0.11
CA ASN A 119 -18.15 35.28 0.84
C ASN A 119 -19.60 34.83 0.70
N LYS A 120 -20.56 35.53 -0.12
CA LYS A 120 -21.97 35.07 -0.34
C LYS A 120 -22.12 34.51 -1.76
N ARG A 121 -20.98 34.07 -2.52
CA ARG A 121 -20.97 33.40 -3.84
C ARG A 121 -21.48 34.33 -4.94
N HIS A 122 -21.38 35.65 -4.66
CA HIS A 122 -21.76 36.55 -5.77
C HIS A 122 -20.50 37.04 -6.51
N PHE A 123 -20.72 36.95 -7.91
CA PHE A 123 -19.58 37.39 -8.74
C PHE A 123 -19.57 38.92 -8.84
N HIS A 124 -18.47 39.48 -8.40
CA HIS A 124 -18.32 40.94 -8.61
C HIS A 124 -17.43 41.19 -9.84
N PHE A 125 -18.10 41.91 -10.76
CA PHE A 125 -17.32 42.21 -11.99
C PHE A 125 -16.85 43.67 -11.94
N ALA A 126 -15.48 43.77 -12.03
CA ALA A 126 -14.95 45.16 -12.08
C ALA A 126 -15.48 45.89 -13.32
N ASP A 127 -15.83 47.19 -13.07
CA ASP A 127 -16.34 48.03 -14.17
C ASP A 127 -15.34 48.07 -15.35
N PRO A 128 -15.78 47.55 -16.49
CA PRO A 128 -14.94 47.45 -17.68
C PRO A 128 -14.50 48.82 -18.19
N ALA A 129 -15.28 49.88 -17.86
CA ALA A 129 -14.95 51.24 -18.35
C ALA A 129 -13.81 51.87 -17.53
N LYS A 130 -13.64 51.40 -16.33
CA LYS A 130 -12.59 51.98 -15.45
C LYS A 130 -11.29 51.16 -15.55
N GLU A 131 -11.33 49.92 -16.05
CA GLU A 131 -10.12 49.08 -16.11
C GLU A 131 -9.83 48.67 -17.55
N TRP A 132 -10.16 49.54 -18.57
CA TRP A 132 -10.03 49.18 -20.00
C TRP A 132 -8.55 48.98 -20.38
N LYS A 133 -7.58 49.67 -19.57
CA LYS A 133 -6.14 49.51 -19.90
C LYS A 133 -5.66 48.10 -19.56
N ILE A 134 -6.18 47.51 -18.58
CA ILE A 134 -5.78 46.15 -18.13
C ILE A 134 -6.41 45.11 -19.06
N ILE A 135 -7.61 45.38 -19.56
CA ILE A 135 -8.29 44.45 -20.48
C ILE A 135 -7.60 44.48 -21.85
N ILE A 136 -7.24 45.65 -22.25
CA ILE A 136 -6.60 45.75 -23.58
C ILE A 136 -5.19 45.17 -23.50
N SER A 137 -4.49 45.37 -22.41
CA SER A 137 -3.14 44.79 -22.27
C SER A 137 -3.19 43.26 -22.24
N HIS A 138 -4.26 42.72 -21.74
CA HIS A 138 -4.34 41.25 -21.59
C HIS A 138 -4.92 40.62 -22.87
N TYR A 139 -5.88 41.22 -23.60
CA TYR A 139 -6.50 40.60 -24.79
C TYR A 139 -6.07 41.34 -26.06
N GLY A 140 -5.18 42.31 -25.90
CA GLY A 140 -4.81 43.21 -27.02
C GLY A 140 -4.17 42.41 -28.16
N GLY A 141 -3.24 41.48 -27.82
CA GLY A 141 -2.55 40.70 -28.89
C GLY A 141 -3.54 39.83 -29.68
N LEU A 142 -4.44 39.13 -29.01
CA LEU A 142 -5.41 38.24 -29.68
C LEU A 142 -6.40 39.04 -30.52
N THR A 143 -6.96 40.12 -29.87
CA THR A 143 -7.93 40.93 -30.64
C THR A 143 -7.25 41.65 -31.81
N GLY A 144 -5.99 42.04 -31.57
CA GLY A 144 -5.24 42.69 -32.68
C GLY A 144 -5.05 41.73 -33.86
N LEU A 145 -4.64 40.50 -33.57
CA LEU A 145 -4.43 39.52 -34.65
C LEU A 145 -5.75 39.16 -35.34
N ALA A 146 -6.80 38.99 -34.60
CA ALA A 146 -8.12 38.71 -35.21
C ALA A 146 -8.58 39.87 -36.09
N PHE A 147 -8.36 41.09 -35.59
CA PHE A 147 -8.76 42.24 -36.41
C PHE A 147 -7.93 42.32 -37.69
N ALA A 148 -6.61 42.10 -37.53
CA ALA A 148 -5.76 42.12 -38.73
C ALA A 148 -6.20 41.03 -39.71
N GLY A 149 -6.52 39.87 -39.23
CA GLY A 149 -6.98 38.79 -40.12
C GLY A 149 -8.30 39.14 -40.81
N LEU A 150 -9.25 39.74 -40.10
CA LEU A 150 -10.54 40.11 -40.70
C LEU A 150 -10.37 41.21 -41.74
N LEU A 151 -9.46 42.10 -41.37
CA LEU A 151 -9.19 43.15 -42.40
C LEU A 151 -8.62 42.53 -43.67
N LEU A 152 -7.68 41.55 -43.43
CA LEU A 152 -7.13 40.86 -44.62
C LEU A 152 -8.23 40.08 -45.35
N ALA A 153 -9.17 39.53 -44.66
CA ALA A 153 -10.27 38.76 -45.30
C ALA A 153 -11.17 39.68 -46.12
N ALA A 154 -11.25 40.96 -45.71
CA ALA A 154 -12.12 41.89 -46.45
C ALA A 154 -11.39 42.45 -47.68
N ILE A 155 -10.03 42.59 -47.55
CA ILE A 155 -9.27 43.28 -48.62
C ILE A 155 -8.96 42.28 -49.73
N LEU A 156 -8.81 41.02 -49.45
CA LEU A 156 -8.24 40.03 -50.40
C LEU A 156 -9.25 39.76 -51.53
N PRO A 157 -10.55 39.68 -51.32
CA PRO A 157 -11.48 39.50 -52.44
C PRO A 157 -11.53 40.74 -53.34
N CYS A 158 -11.39 41.95 -52.67
CA CYS A 158 -11.36 43.19 -53.50
C CYS A 158 -10.12 43.23 -54.39
N VAL A 159 -8.98 42.79 -53.78
CA VAL A 159 -7.74 42.76 -54.58
C VAL A 159 -7.88 41.70 -55.69
N GLY A 160 -8.53 40.62 -55.36
CA GLY A 160 -8.74 39.53 -56.36
C GLY A 160 -9.61 40.01 -57.52
N LEU A 161 -10.75 40.79 -57.19
CA LEU A 161 -11.62 41.30 -58.27
C LEU A 161 -10.88 42.29 -59.17
N PHE A 162 -10.06 43.19 -58.41
CA PHE A 162 -9.28 44.14 -59.23
C PHE A 162 -8.25 43.39 -60.09
N PHE A 163 -7.63 42.39 -59.44
CA PHE A 163 -6.63 41.59 -60.19
C PHE A 163 -7.30 40.89 -61.38
N PHE A 164 -8.53 40.38 -61.19
CA PHE A 164 -9.25 39.69 -62.28
C PHE A 164 -9.59 40.68 -63.40
N CYS A 165 -10.09 41.87 -63.10
CA CYS A 165 -10.42 42.89 -64.13
C CYS A 165 -9.16 43.36 -64.87
N CYS A 166 -8.01 43.49 -64.07
CA CYS A 166 -6.76 43.92 -64.71
C CYS A 166 -6.23 42.83 -65.66
N ARG A 167 -6.45 41.66 -65.32
CA ARG A 167 -5.96 40.58 -66.22
C ARG A 167 -6.86 40.46 -67.45
N CYS A 168 -8.28 40.63 -67.32
CA CYS A 168 -9.16 40.63 -68.50
C CYS A 168 -8.82 41.79 -69.44
N ALA A 169 -8.26 42.88 -68.91
CA ALA A 169 -7.87 44.04 -69.74
C ALA A 169 -6.47 43.83 -70.33
N GLY A 170 -5.96 42.62 -70.19
CA GLY A 170 -4.71 42.29 -70.87
C GLY A 170 -3.47 42.65 -70.02
N HIS A 171 -3.58 43.18 -68.70
CA HIS A 171 -2.49 43.50 -67.75
C HIS A 171 -2.44 42.45 -66.64
N CYS A 172 -1.15 42.29 -65.82
CA CYS A 172 -1.01 41.37 -64.67
C CYS A 172 -0.85 39.93 -65.16
N GLY A 173 -0.03 39.85 -66.36
CA GLY A 173 0.45 38.48 -66.70
C GLY A 173 -0.43 37.85 -67.80
N ALA A 174 -1.52 38.68 -68.39
CA ALA A 174 -2.44 38.18 -69.44
C ALA A 174 -1.84 38.39 -70.83
N ARG A 175 -0.78 39.40 -70.98
CA ARG A 175 -0.20 39.58 -72.32
C ARG A 175 1.19 38.94 -72.37
N SER A 176 1.26 37.81 -73.19
CA SER A 176 2.58 37.17 -73.26
C SER A 176 3.36 37.71 -74.47
N GLN A 177 4.46 38.55 -74.09
CA GLN A 177 5.39 38.81 -75.22
C GLN A 177 5.82 37.49 -75.87
N PRO A 178 5.72 37.39 -77.22
CA PRO A 178 5.78 36.12 -77.97
C PRO A 178 7.17 35.47 -77.89
N PHE A 179 8.23 36.26 -77.30
CA PHE A 179 9.53 35.56 -77.38
C PHE A 179 10.32 35.83 -76.10
N ASP A 180 11.19 34.73 -75.73
CA ASP A 180 12.01 34.77 -74.50
C ASP A 180 13.17 35.76 -74.65
N LYS A 181 13.48 36.53 -73.54
CA LYS A 181 14.71 37.36 -73.46
C LYS A 181 15.85 36.52 -72.87
N LYS A 182 17.15 36.88 -73.04
CA LYS A 182 18.36 36.11 -72.64
C LYS A 182 18.35 35.79 -71.14
N HIS A 183 17.74 36.62 -70.23
CA HIS A 183 17.79 36.35 -68.77
C HIS A 183 16.50 35.69 -68.31
N ASP A 184 15.55 35.36 -69.15
CA ASP A 184 14.23 34.80 -68.78
C ASP A 184 14.36 33.32 -68.39
N GLN A 185 15.44 32.66 -68.87
CA GLN A 185 15.68 31.27 -68.45
C GLN A 185 16.16 31.20 -67.00
N CYS A 186 17.09 32.07 -66.59
CA CYS A 186 17.55 32.14 -65.18
C CYS A 186 16.40 32.58 -64.25
N ARG A 187 15.57 33.50 -64.61
CA ARG A 187 14.43 33.97 -63.81
C ARG A 187 13.38 32.85 -63.64
N LYS A 188 13.19 32.04 -64.62
CA LYS A 188 12.24 30.91 -64.52
C LYS A 188 12.75 29.86 -63.52
N ILE A 189 14.06 29.62 -63.62
CA ILE A 189 14.61 28.59 -62.72
C ILE A 189 14.56 29.08 -61.26
N ILE A 190 14.86 30.38 -61.03
CA ILE A 190 14.89 30.91 -59.64
C ILE A 190 13.45 30.95 -59.09
N LEU A 191 12.52 31.40 -59.90
CA LEU A 191 11.12 31.52 -59.42
C LEU A 191 10.52 30.12 -59.22
N ASN A 192 10.83 29.12 -60.07
CA ASN A 192 10.40 27.72 -59.85
C ASN A 192 11.00 27.15 -58.55
N MET A 193 12.30 27.48 -58.29
CA MET A 193 12.90 27.00 -57.02
C MET A 193 12.18 27.60 -55.81
N PHE A 194 11.86 28.88 -55.89
CA PHE A 194 11.19 29.52 -54.74
C PHE A 194 9.77 28.95 -54.57
N LEU A 195 9.13 28.73 -55.74
CA LEU A 195 7.75 28.21 -55.62
C LEU A 195 7.76 26.78 -55.08
N ILE A 196 8.79 25.96 -55.45
CA ILE A 196 8.89 24.61 -54.87
C ILE A 196 9.12 24.70 -53.36
N ALA A 197 9.99 25.66 -52.96
CA ALA A 197 10.21 25.83 -51.49
C ALA A 197 8.90 26.21 -50.78
N VAL A 198 8.17 27.16 -51.35
CA VAL A 198 6.93 27.61 -50.69
C VAL A 198 5.89 26.48 -50.74
N ALA A 199 5.85 25.70 -51.88
CA ALA A 199 4.88 24.58 -52.00
C ALA A 199 5.19 23.50 -50.95
N THR A 200 6.45 23.23 -50.67
CA THR A 200 6.80 22.24 -49.62
C THR A 200 6.33 22.73 -48.24
N MET A 201 6.52 24.02 -48.01
CA MET A 201 6.04 24.54 -46.71
C MET A 201 4.51 24.42 -46.61
N ILE A 202 3.85 24.62 -47.71
CA ILE A 202 2.38 24.50 -47.71
C ILE A 202 2.00 23.02 -47.54
N LEU A 203 2.79 22.15 -48.16
CA LEU A 203 2.50 20.72 -47.99
C LEU A 203 2.60 20.32 -46.52
N TYR A 204 3.65 20.80 -45.86
CA TYR A 204 3.75 20.52 -44.41
C TYR A 204 2.49 20.98 -43.66
N GLY A 205 2.00 22.15 -43.93
CA GLY A 205 0.78 22.65 -43.25
C GLY A 205 -0.44 21.79 -43.58
N VAL A 206 -0.53 21.33 -44.83
CA VAL A 206 -1.74 20.54 -45.23
C VAL A 206 -1.70 19.17 -44.54
N VAL A 207 -0.52 18.54 -44.49
CA VAL A 207 -0.42 17.23 -43.80
C VAL A 207 -0.77 17.39 -42.32
N CYS A 208 -0.21 18.46 -41.71
CA CYS A 208 -0.49 18.66 -40.28
C CYS A 208 -1.98 18.94 -40.04
N ALA A 209 -2.60 19.62 -41.00
CA ALA A 209 -4.05 19.92 -40.83
C ALA A 209 -4.87 18.63 -40.90
N PHE A 210 -4.49 17.65 -41.76
CA PHE A 210 -5.25 16.38 -41.86
C PHE A 210 -5.03 15.53 -40.60
N VAL A 211 -3.78 15.49 -40.25
CA VAL A 211 -3.45 14.61 -39.12
C VAL A 211 -4.09 15.15 -37.83
N THR A 212 -3.96 16.50 -37.61
CA THR A 212 -4.50 17.04 -36.34
C THR A 212 -6.03 16.94 -36.33
N ASN A 213 -6.65 17.00 -37.54
CA ASN A 213 -8.12 16.82 -37.59
C ASN A 213 -8.51 15.38 -37.20
N GLU A 214 -7.67 14.44 -37.67
CA GLU A 214 -7.96 13.03 -37.29
C GLU A 214 -7.72 12.81 -35.79
N PHE A 215 -6.74 13.38 -35.30
CA PHE A 215 -6.44 13.16 -33.86
C PHE A 215 -7.52 13.78 -32.99
N VAL A 216 -8.00 14.99 -33.37
CA VAL A 216 -9.07 15.58 -32.53
C VAL A 216 -10.30 14.66 -32.54
N GLN A 217 -10.55 14.04 -33.71
CA GLN A 217 -11.71 13.13 -33.77
C GLN A 217 -11.49 11.89 -32.90
N ASP A 218 -10.31 11.33 -33.05
CA ASP A 218 -9.99 10.17 -32.19
C ASP A 218 -10.07 10.53 -30.70
N GLY A 219 -9.55 11.68 -30.32
CA GLY A 219 -9.57 12.10 -28.90
C GLY A 219 -11.01 12.32 -28.40
N THR A 220 -11.86 12.92 -29.28
CA THR A 220 -13.25 13.24 -28.86
C THR A 220 -14.06 11.95 -28.69
N GLU A 221 -13.80 10.90 -29.47
CA GLU A 221 -14.59 9.65 -29.39
C GLU A 221 -14.16 8.81 -28.18
N THR A 222 -12.83 8.93 -27.82
CA THR A 222 -12.36 8.07 -26.72
C THR A 222 -12.50 8.81 -25.37
N LEU A 223 -12.93 10.08 -25.31
CA LEU A 223 -12.96 10.89 -24.06
C LEU A 223 -13.92 10.28 -23.04
N PRO A 224 -15.19 9.99 -23.43
CA PRO A 224 -16.11 9.46 -22.41
C PRO A 224 -15.61 8.13 -21.83
N TYR A 225 -15.05 7.29 -22.73
CA TYR A 225 -14.52 6.01 -22.25
C TYR A 225 -13.36 6.22 -21.27
N ASN A 226 -12.33 7.03 -21.57
CA ASN A 226 -11.20 7.30 -20.66
C ASN A 226 -11.66 7.97 -19.36
N ALA A 227 -12.66 8.86 -19.47
CA ALA A 227 -13.17 9.52 -18.24
C ALA A 227 -13.89 8.49 -17.36
N LYS A 228 -14.59 7.59 -18.00
CA LYS A 228 -15.29 6.54 -17.23
C LYS A 228 -14.28 5.65 -16.50
N ILE A 229 -13.22 5.24 -17.20
CA ILE A 229 -12.17 4.42 -16.55
C ILE A 229 -11.56 5.17 -15.36
N SER A 230 -11.35 6.50 -15.52
CA SER A 230 -10.78 7.28 -14.40
C SER A 230 -11.74 7.31 -13.21
N LEU A 231 -13.05 7.42 -13.50
CA LEU A 231 -14.02 7.46 -12.39
C LEU A 231 -14.12 6.09 -11.72
N LYS A 232 -13.99 5.02 -12.51
CA LYS A 232 -14.02 3.67 -11.90
C LYS A 232 -12.80 3.45 -11.01
N ASP A 233 -11.62 3.97 -11.43
CA ASP A 233 -10.43 3.85 -10.56
C ASP A 233 -10.61 4.63 -9.25
N VAL A 234 -11.30 5.82 -9.39
CA VAL A 234 -11.54 6.58 -8.14
C VAL A 234 -12.50 5.78 -7.24
N GLU A 235 -13.48 5.14 -7.83
CA GLU A 235 -14.40 4.30 -7.04
C GLU A 235 -13.64 3.15 -6.36
N LEU A 236 -12.80 2.49 -7.12
CA LEU A 236 -12.00 1.41 -6.52
C LEU A 236 -11.11 1.92 -5.37
N TYR A 237 -10.52 3.08 -5.61
CA TYR A 237 -9.73 3.70 -4.50
C TYR A 237 -10.60 3.92 -3.26
N LEU A 238 -11.81 4.48 -3.44
CA LEU A 238 -12.69 4.78 -2.28
C LEU A 238 -13.10 3.48 -1.59
N GLU A 239 -13.37 2.43 -2.36
CA GLU A 239 -13.76 1.15 -1.75
C GLU A 239 -12.60 0.53 -0.95
N THR A 240 -11.42 0.59 -1.50
CA THR A 240 -10.24 0.05 -0.79
C THR A 240 -9.97 0.85 0.49
N THR A 241 -10.10 2.14 0.41
CA THR A 241 -9.87 2.97 1.61
C THR A 241 -10.91 2.65 2.69
N LYS A 242 -12.10 2.43 2.24
CA LYS A 242 -13.16 2.03 3.20
C LYS A 242 -12.77 0.75 3.94
N ARG A 243 -12.32 -0.22 3.23
CA ARG A 243 -11.92 -1.49 3.87
C ARG A 243 -10.74 -1.28 4.83
N GLN A 244 -9.79 -0.44 4.42
CA GLN A 244 -8.62 -0.18 5.30
C GLN A 244 -9.06 0.52 6.59
N ILE A 245 -10.05 1.44 6.47
CA ILE A 245 -10.51 2.17 7.67
C ILE A 245 -11.25 1.20 8.59
N ASN A 246 -12.16 0.36 8.00
CA ASN A 246 -12.88 -0.61 8.84
C ASN A 246 -11.92 -1.60 9.52
N ASN A 247 -10.90 -2.02 8.77
CA ASN A 247 -9.91 -2.93 9.37
C ASN A 247 -9.14 -2.27 10.52
N LEU A 248 -8.77 -1.02 10.37
CA LEU A 248 -7.95 -0.34 11.40
C LEU A 248 -8.81 0.01 12.62
N LEU A 249 -10.04 0.49 12.42
CA LEU A 249 -10.78 1.06 13.57
C LEU A 249 -11.69 0.00 14.19
N ILE A 250 -12.11 -1.05 13.42
CA ILE A 250 -13.07 -2.02 13.99
C ILE A 250 -12.33 -3.35 14.24
N THR A 251 -11.75 -3.93 13.20
CA THR A 251 -11.13 -5.26 13.34
C THR A 251 -9.91 -5.21 14.27
N ASN A 252 -8.98 -4.26 14.03
CA ASN A 252 -7.76 -4.20 14.87
C ASN A 252 -8.11 -3.86 16.33
N TYR A 253 -9.16 -3.02 16.42
CA TYR A 253 -9.55 -2.74 17.82
C TYR A 253 -10.15 -3.99 18.49
N ASP A 254 -10.96 -4.73 17.73
CA ASP A 254 -11.51 -5.98 18.29
C ASP A 254 -10.38 -6.91 18.74
N GLU A 255 -9.31 -6.99 17.93
CA GLU A 255 -8.15 -7.81 18.33
C GLU A 255 -7.51 -7.29 19.63
N LEU A 256 -7.41 -5.95 19.71
CA LEU A 256 -6.87 -5.39 20.97
C LEU A 256 -7.79 -5.72 22.15
N GLN A 257 -9.15 -5.54 21.89
CA GLN A 257 -10.11 -5.82 22.97
C GLN A 257 -9.97 -7.28 23.45
N ASN A 258 -9.90 -8.21 22.55
CA ASN A 258 -9.74 -9.63 22.95
C ASN A 258 -8.45 -9.85 23.74
N SER A 259 -7.41 -9.22 23.29
CA SER A 259 -6.13 -9.38 24.02
C SER A 259 -6.20 -8.74 25.41
N LEU A 260 -6.83 -7.58 25.51
CA LEU A 260 -6.92 -6.92 26.84
C LEU A 260 -7.80 -7.75 27.78
N ASN A 261 -8.90 -8.34 27.23
CA ASN A 261 -9.78 -9.16 28.09
C ASN A 261 -9.05 -10.42 28.56
N ASN A 262 -8.25 -11.03 27.64
CA ASN A 262 -7.46 -12.21 28.04
C ASN A 262 -6.42 -11.87 29.12
N THR A 263 -5.75 -10.69 28.96
CA THR A 263 -4.74 -10.27 29.96
C THR A 263 -5.41 -9.96 31.31
N LEU A 264 -6.61 -9.38 31.23
CA LEU A 264 -7.33 -9.04 32.48
C LEU A 264 -7.76 -10.31 33.21
N GLN A 265 -8.18 -11.41 32.51
CA GLN A 265 -8.61 -12.67 33.15
C GLN A 265 -7.41 -13.41 33.74
N ALA A 266 -6.26 -13.22 33.13
CA ALA A 266 -5.05 -13.93 33.60
C ALA A 266 -4.41 -13.20 34.78
N SER A 267 -4.84 -12.00 35.12
CA SER A 267 -4.16 -11.15 36.13
C SER A 267 -4.46 -11.68 37.54
N GLY A 268 -5.74 -12.17 37.83
CA GLY A 268 -6.09 -12.72 39.17
C GLY A 268 -5.27 -13.98 39.48
N LYS A 269 -5.11 -14.84 38.44
CA LYS A 269 -4.34 -16.09 38.63
C LYS A 269 -2.84 -15.78 38.84
N ILE A 270 -2.38 -14.80 38.21
CA ILE A 270 -0.93 -14.48 38.29
C ILE A 270 -0.61 -13.90 39.67
N VAL A 271 -1.53 -13.06 40.11
CA VAL A 271 -1.25 -12.43 41.43
C VAL A 271 -1.30 -13.50 42.52
N THR A 272 -2.24 -14.47 42.38
CA THR A 272 -2.39 -15.52 43.41
C THR A 272 -1.21 -16.50 43.35
N GLU A 273 -0.76 -16.90 42.15
CA GLU A 273 0.38 -17.81 42.01
C GLU A 273 1.67 -17.20 42.57
N LYS A 274 1.79 -15.91 42.40
CA LYS A 274 3.04 -15.26 42.88
C LYS A 274 3.01 -15.10 44.41
N LEU A 275 1.83 -14.79 44.77
CA LEU A 275 1.71 -14.66 46.24
C LEU A 275 1.99 -16.01 46.91
N GLU A 276 1.66 -17.14 46.28
CA GLU A 276 1.92 -18.49 46.83
C GLU A 276 3.42 -18.81 46.82
N VAL A 277 4.17 -18.45 45.81
CA VAL A 277 5.61 -18.74 45.70
C VAL A 277 6.41 -17.88 46.69
N TYR A 278 5.94 -16.70 46.92
CA TYR A 278 6.79 -15.79 47.74
C TYR A 278 6.44 -15.92 49.23
N SER A 279 5.21 -16.42 49.45
CA SER A 279 4.80 -16.58 50.86
C SER A 279 5.20 -17.96 51.37
N HIS A 280 5.92 -18.85 50.47
CA HIS A 280 6.27 -20.23 50.86
C HIS A 280 5.08 -20.93 51.52
N ALA A 281 3.95 -20.62 51.14
CA ALA A 281 2.72 -21.12 51.77
C ALA A 281 2.55 -22.62 51.49
N VAL A 282 3.46 -23.24 50.63
CA VAL A 282 3.51 -24.71 50.43
C VAL A 282 3.84 -25.41 51.74
N SER A 283 4.43 -24.69 52.62
CA SER A 283 4.83 -25.26 53.93
C SER A 283 3.62 -25.47 54.84
N LEU A 284 2.50 -24.73 54.52
CA LEU A 284 1.26 -24.90 55.32
C LEU A 284 0.56 -26.21 54.95
N THR A 285 0.66 -26.54 53.65
CA THR A 285 0.11 -27.84 53.23
C THR A 285 0.94 -29.00 53.79
N ASN A 286 2.25 -28.83 53.86
CA ASN A 286 3.14 -29.88 54.44
C ASN A 286 2.92 -30.02 55.95
N LEU A 287 2.63 -28.87 56.58
CA LEU A 287 2.38 -28.91 58.05
C LEU A 287 1.04 -29.57 58.35
N LYS A 288 0.01 -29.33 57.51
CA LYS A 288 -1.28 -30.03 57.68
C LYS A 288 -1.11 -31.55 57.50
N ASP A 289 -0.34 -31.90 56.52
CA ASP A 289 -0.14 -33.33 56.25
C ASP A 289 0.52 -34.03 57.44
N ILE A 290 1.45 -33.32 58.13
CA ILE A 290 2.15 -33.94 59.29
C ILE A 290 1.18 -34.11 60.46
N VAL A 291 0.31 -33.10 60.62
CA VAL A 291 -0.59 -33.15 61.80
C VAL A 291 -1.75 -34.10 61.50
N SER A 292 -2.14 -34.29 60.17
CA SER A 292 -3.25 -35.19 59.82
C SER A 292 -2.83 -36.65 59.96
N CYS A 293 -1.50 -36.86 60.00
CA CYS A 293 -0.99 -38.25 60.12
C CYS A 293 -0.83 -38.64 61.59
N LEU A 294 -1.11 -37.70 62.49
CA LEU A 294 -0.88 -37.92 63.94
C LEU A 294 -1.88 -38.96 64.48
N ASP A 295 -3.08 -38.99 63.83
CA ASP A 295 -4.09 -39.98 64.27
C ASP A 295 -3.60 -41.41 63.97
N ASN A 296 -3.05 -41.55 62.80
CA ASN A 296 -2.54 -42.89 62.42
C ASN A 296 -1.32 -43.30 63.25
N ILE A 297 -0.50 -42.28 63.58
CA ILE A 297 0.71 -42.56 64.39
C ILE A 297 0.29 -42.95 65.81
N GLY A 298 -0.74 -42.22 66.30
CA GLY A 298 -1.27 -42.56 67.64
C GLY A 298 -1.81 -43.99 67.69
N GLU A 299 -2.50 -44.37 66.63
CA GLU A 299 -3.06 -45.74 66.58
C GLU A 299 -1.95 -46.79 66.50
N ASP A 300 -0.96 -46.56 65.69
CA ASP A 300 0.17 -47.50 65.56
C ASP A 300 0.92 -47.65 66.89
N LEU A 301 1.06 -46.54 67.61
CA LEU A 301 1.77 -46.60 68.90
C LEU A 301 0.93 -47.36 69.94
N ARG A 302 -0.41 -47.21 69.85
CA ARG A 302 -1.31 -47.94 70.79
C ARG A 302 -1.22 -49.45 70.54
N VAL A 303 -1.30 -49.78 69.29
CA VAL A 303 -1.21 -51.22 68.95
C VAL A 303 0.15 -51.78 69.40
N MET A 304 1.16 -51.02 69.14
CA MET A 304 2.51 -51.47 69.56
C MET A 304 2.60 -51.61 71.07
N HIS A 305 1.96 -50.66 71.77
CA HIS A 305 1.96 -50.76 73.25
C HIS A 305 1.20 -52.01 73.72
N ASN A 306 0.10 -52.29 73.10
CA ASN A 306 -0.72 -53.45 73.53
C ASN A 306 0.00 -54.77 73.22
N ILE A 307 0.62 -54.77 71.98
CA ILE A 307 1.36 -56.00 71.61
C ILE A 307 2.55 -56.21 72.58
N THR A 308 3.25 -55.11 72.89
CA THR A 308 4.40 -55.22 73.82
C THR A 308 3.91 -55.71 75.19
N LYS A 309 2.74 -55.22 75.64
CA LYS A 309 2.16 -55.66 76.92
C LYS A 309 1.80 -57.16 76.88
N ASP A 310 1.13 -57.58 75.76
CA ASP A 310 0.76 -59.00 75.59
C ASP A 310 1.99 -59.91 75.56
N LEU A 311 3.03 -59.41 74.83
CA LEU A 311 4.28 -60.21 74.78
C LEU A 311 4.91 -60.34 76.17
N ARG A 312 4.79 -59.22 76.96
CA ARG A 312 5.33 -59.27 78.32
C ARG A 312 4.55 -60.28 79.18
N THR A 313 3.23 -60.26 79.07
CA THR A 313 2.38 -61.15 79.88
C THR A 313 2.61 -62.62 79.47
N ASN A 314 2.67 -62.88 78.08
CA ASN A 314 2.89 -64.24 77.57
C ASN A 314 4.29 -64.76 77.92
N ALA A 315 5.26 -63.87 77.91
CA ALA A 315 6.64 -64.29 78.26
C ALA A 315 6.72 -64.70 79.74
N SER A 316 6.00 -63.92 80.63
CA SER A 316 5.99 -64.30 82.07
C SER A 316 5.31 -65.65 82.28
N GLN A 317 4.22 -65.84 81.52
CA GLN A 317 3.50 -67.12 81.64
C GLN A 317 4.36 -68.28 81.11
N LEU A 318 5.02 -68.09 79.97
CA LEU A 318 5.92 -69.10 79.39
C LEU A 318 7.08 -69.44 80.35
N ASP A 319 7.59 -68.45 81.03
CA ASP A 319 8.70 -68.68 82.00
C ASP A 319 8.23 -69.58 83.14
N ILE A 320 6.99 -69.35 83.65
CA ILE A 320 6.46 -70.13 84.78
C ILE A 320 6.25 -71.59 84.33
N VAL A 321 5.66 -71.67 83.12
CA VAL A 321 5.29 -73.03 82.69
C VAL A 321 6.55 -73.81 82.29
N VAL A 322 7.61 -73.25 81.61
CA VAL A 322 8.84 -73.94 81.19
C VAL A 322 9.65 -74.33 82.44
N ARG A 323 9.62 -73.45 83.49
CA ARG A 323 10.31 -73.83 84.74
C ARG A 323 9.64 -75.06 85.38
N GLY A 324 8.26 -75.02 85.28
CA GLY A 324 7.52 -76.19 85.81
C GLY A 324 7.87 -77.48 85.07
N VAL A 325 7.95 -77.42 83.71
CA VAL A 325 8.28 -78.63 82.90
C VAL A 325 9.74 -79.04 83.14
N LYS A 326 10.60 -78.06 83.29
CA LYS A 326 12.02 -78.37 83.60
C LYS A 326 12.13 -79.17 84.90
N LYS A 327 11.46 -78.69 85.87
CA LYS A 327 11.51 -79.39 87.18
C LYS A 327 10.97 -80.82 87.05
N ASP A 328 9.86 -80.91 86.26
CA ASP A 328 9.26 -82.25 86.09
C ASP A 328 10.18 -83.18 85.28
N LEU A 329 10.80 -82.66 84.28
CA LEU A 329 11.68 -83.47 83.41
C LEU A 329 12.97 -83.86 84.14
N LEU A 330 13.51 -82.99 85.00
CA LEU A 330 14.73 -83.35 85.75
C LEU A 330 14.43 -84.47 86.77
N ARG A 331 13.18 -84.32 87.26
CA ARG A 331 12.79 -85.38 88.21
C ARG A 331 12.57 -86.71 87.46
N THR A 332 11.82 -86.64 86.31
CA THR A 332 11.44 -87.88 85.60
C THR A 332 12.67 -88.46 84.86
N LEU A 333 13.52 -87.74 84.13
CA LEU A 333 14.65 -88.24 83.30
C LEU A 333 15.91 -88.43 84.15
N GLY A 334 16.02 -87.75 85.33
CA GLY A 334 17.27 -87.79 86.15
C GLY A 334 17.16 -88.81 87.27
N LEU A 335 15.91 -88.97 87.79
CA LEU A 335 15.85 -89.79 89.04
C LEU A 335 15.03 -91.06 88.78
N GLU A 336 14.05 -91.06 87.90
CA GLU A 336 13.06 -92.16 87.79
C GLU A 336 13.35 -93.01 86.55
N CYS A 337 14.15 -92.55 85.54
CA CYS A 337 14.40 -93.31 84.30
C CYS A 337 15.87 -93.77 84.28
N LYS A 338 16.16 -95.19 84.45
CA LYS A 338 17.54 -95.69 84.60
C LYS A 338 18.08 -96.19 83.26
N THR A 339 17.34 -95.88 82.10
CA THR A 339 17.83 -96.31 80.77
C THR A 339 18.81 -95.29 80.20
N GLN A 340 19.88 -95.88 79.37
CA GLN A 340 20.92 -95.04 78.75
C GLN A 340 20.30 -94.01 77.80
N MET A 341 19.13 -94.17 77.28
CA MET A 341 18.45 -93.25 76.35
C MET A 341 17.88 -92.04 77.09
N CYS A 342 17.50 -92.10 78.33
CA CYS A 342 16.97 -91.00 79.15
C CYS A 342 18.09 -90.05 79.59
N GLN A 343 19.29 -90.62 79.80
CA GLN A 343 20.45 -89.76 80.17
C GLN A 343 20.99 -89.01 78.95
N GLN A 344 20.71 -89.66 77.75
CA GLN A 344 21.15 -89.01 76.50
C GLN A 344 20.26 -87.80 76.18
N ILE A 345 18.98 -87.88 76.39
CA ILE A 345 18.07 -86.76 76.08
C ILE A 345 18.27 -85.65 77.12
N LEU A 346 18.56 -85.95 78.33
CA LEU A 346 18.84 -84.94 79.35
C LEU A 346 20.11 -84.15 79.03
N HIS A 347 21.19 -84.82 78.46
CA HIS A 347 22.47 -84.13 78.15
C HIS A 347 22.40 -83.46 76.77
N ASP A 348 21.68 -84.22 75.74
CA ASP A 348 21.64 -83.68 74.35
C ASP A 348 20.79 -82.39 74.29
N TYR A 349 19.83 -82.31 75.17
CA TYR A 349 18.93 -81.12 75.04
C TYR A 349 19.10 -80.21 76.26
N LYS A 350 20.25 -80.57 77.04
CA LYS A 350 20.65 -79.70 78.17
C LYS A 350 19.43 -79.21 78.94
N ILE A 351 18.62 -80.09 79.39
CA ILE A 351 17.33 -79.77 80.05
C ILE A 351 17.60 -78.93 81.31
N ASN A 352 18.86 -79.07 81.87
CA ASN A 352 19.19 -78.24 83.05
C ASN A 352 19.24 -76.75 82.69
N GLU A 353 19.32 -76.51 81.45
CA GLU A 353 19.42 -75.09 81.05
C GLU A 353 18.15 -74.64 80.35
N LEU A 354 17.00 -75.45 80.44
CA LEU A 354 15.75 -75.04 79.77
C LEU A 354 15.20 -73.77 80.43
N SER A 355 15.29 -72.67 79.68
CA SER A 355 14.77 -71.39 80.22
C SER A 355 14.31 -70.50 79.06
N VAL A 356 13.47 -69.57 79.41
CA VAL A 356 13.03 -68.57 78.40
C VAL A 356 14.18 -67.59 78.14
N GLN A 357 14.58 -67.32 76.76
CA GLN A 357 15.72 -66.50 76.32
C GLN A 357 15.40 -65.01 76.38
N ILE A 358 14.11 -64.74 76.34
CA ILE A 358 13.82 -63.28 76.31
C ILE A 358 13.11 -62.89 77.61
N ASP A 359 13.94 -62.26 78.59
CA ASP A 359 13.34 -61.92 79.88
C ASP A 359 12.87 -60.45 79.89
N PHE A 360 11.41 -60.27 79.83
CA PHE A 360 10.75 -58.95 79.65
C PHE A 360 10.57 -58.28 81.02
N ASN A 361 10.93 -58.86 82.22
CA ASN A 361 10.51 -58.29 83.52
C ASN A 361 11.64 -58.37 84.53
N LYS A 362 12.99 -58.58 84.28
CA LYS A 362 13.97 -58.45 85.38
C LYS A 362 14.60 -57.05 85.37
N TYR A 363 14.19 -56.18 86.41
CA TYR A 363 14.58 -54.94 87.11
C TYR A 363 16.11 -54.78 87.14
N LEU A 364 16.68 -53.80 86.39
CA LEU A 364 17.44 -52.55 86.60
C LEU A 364 18.94 -52.85 86.56
N ASP A 365 19.63 -52.90 85.32
CA ASP A 365 20.94 -52.25 85.09
C ASP A 365 21.86 -53.24 84.36
N GLN A 366 22.05 -52.94 83.07
CA GLN A 366 23.36 -52.74 82.40
C GLN A 366 23.76 -54.01 81.64
N TYR A 367 22.75 -55.07 81.33
CA TYR A 367 23.32 -56.11 80.43
C TYR A 367 22.20 -56.92 79.81
N PHE A 368 20.76 -56.29 79.70
CA PHE A 368 19.84 -57.03 78.80
C PHE A 368 18.96 -56.01 78.06
N PRO A 369 18.77 -56.05 76.65
CA PRO A 369 18.10 -54.92 75.97
C PRO A 369 16.58 -54.94 76.21
N LYS A 370 15.98 -53.84 76.93
CA LYS A 370 14.55 -53.51 77.13
C LYS A 370 13.94 -52.98 75.82
N LEU A 371 12.73 -53.67 75.47
CA LEU A 371 12.02 -53.03 74.34
C LEU A 371 11.77 -51.54 74.60
N PRO A 372 12.04 -50.74 73.56
CA PRO A 372 11.82 -49.30 73.74
C PRO A 372 10.39 -49.00 74.24
N ASN A 373 10.30 -47.97 75.27
CA ASN A 373 9.01 -47.60 75.88
C ASN A 373 8.33 -46.49 75.06
N VAL A 374 7.09 -46.87 74.62
CA VAL A 374 6.39 -45.88 73.75
C VAL A 374 5.29 -45.18 74.56
N THR A 375 5.19 -45.35 75.90
CA THR A 375 4.11 -44.86 76.78
C THR A 375 4.12 -43.34 76.86
N LEU A 376 5.32 -42.83 77.00
CA LEU A 376 5.41 -41.35 77.13
C LEU A 376 5.04 -40.67 75.80
N ALA A 377 5.53 -41.24 74.68
CA ALA A 377 5.20 -40.66 73.35
C ALA A 377 3.71 -40.82 73.03
N LEU A 378 3.04 -41.89 73.43
CA LEU A 378 1.60 -42.14 73.18
C LEU A 378 0.74 -41.21 74.03
N ARG A 379 1.16 -40.92 75.29
CA ARG A 379 0.40 -40.00 76.15
C ARG A 379 0.47 -38.55 75.62
N ASN A 380 1.66 -38.19 75.21
CA ASN A 380 1.83 -36.79 74.71
C ASN A 380 1.09 -36.59 73.40
N ILE A 381 1.02 -37.59 72.54
CA ILE A 381 0.33 -37.46 71.23
C ILE A 381 -1.19 -37.52 71.45
N THR A 382 -1.65 -38.40 72.42
CA THR A 382 -3.09 -38.48 72.75
C THR A 382 -3.59 -37.14 73.33
N TRP A 383 -2.74 -36.47 74.15
CA TRP A 383 -3.10 -35.15 74.71
C TRP A 383 -3.15 -34.08 73.61
N LEU A 384 -2.34 -34.19 72.63
CA LEU A 384 -2.28 -33.21 71.53
C LEU A 384 -3.46 -33.39 70.56
N MET A 385 -3.95 -34.60 70.39
CA MET A 385 -5.11 -34.88 69.52
C MET A 385 -6.40 -34.44 70.20
N GLU A 386 -6.45 -34.48 71.52
CA GLU A 386 -7.63 -33.97 72.28
C GLU A 386 -7.67 -32.44 72.28
N GLY A 387 -6.53 -31.83 71.93
CA GLY A 387 -6.40 -30.36 71.88
C GLY A 387 -6.67 -29.81 70.47
N ASN A 388 -7.23 -30.54 69.52
CA ASN A 388 -7.67 -30.25 68.14
C ASN A 388 -6.61 -29.47 67.36
N ILE A 389 -5.31 -29.72 67.44
CA ILE A 389 -4.18 -29.09 66.72
C ILE A 389 -4.38 -29.23 65.21
N VAL A 390 -5.14 -30.33 64.80
CA VAL A 390 -5.43 -30.51 63.36
C VAL A 390 -6.39 -29.41 62.90
N ALA A 391 -7.40 -29.10 63.72
CA ALA A 391 -8.37 -28.04 63.35
C ALA A 391 -7.70 -26.66 63.36
N GLU A 392 -6.76 -26.43 64.25
CA GLU A 392 -6.08 -25.12 64.35
C GLU A 392 -5.15 -24.88 63.16
N VAL A 393 -4.40 -25.90 62.72
CA VAL A 393 -3.51 -25.74 61.54
C VAL A 393 -4.36 -25.68 60.27
N GLN A 394 -5.54 -26.34 60.33
CA GLN A 394 -6.48 -26.25 59.20
C GLN A 394 -7.10 -24.84 59.10
N LYS A 395 -7.39 -24.31 60.19
CA LYS A 395 -7.88 -22.92 60.20
C LYS A 395 -6.85 -21.94 59.60
N GLY A 396 -5.58 -22.15 59.94
CA GLY A 396 -4.51 -21.31 59.36
C GLY A 396 -4.42 -21.48 57.83
N ARG A 397 -4.61 -22.68 57.29
CA ARG A 397 -4.60 -22.91 55.84
C ARG A 397 -5.82 -22.27 55.17
N ASP A 398 -6.94 -22.46 55.83
CA ASP A 398 -8.16 -21.85 55.27
C ASP A 398 -8.06 -20.32 55.22
N SER A 399 -7.45 -19.73 56.25
CA SER A 399 -7.25 -18.27 56.24
C SER A 399 -6.39 -17.82 55.04
N PHE A 400 -5.37 -18.59 54.71
CA PHE A 400 -4.53 -18.22 53.55
C PHE A 400 -5.28 -18.42 52.24
N THR A 401 -6.04 -19.56 52.13
CA THR A 401 -6.81 -19.79 50.88
C THR A 401 -7.90 -18.71 50.74
N LYS A 402 -8.41 -18.30 51.83
CA LYS A 402 -9.40 -17.20 51.78
C LYS A 402 -8.79 -15.92 51.22
N ILE A 403 -7.58 -15.62 51.54
CA ILE A 403 -6.90 -14.43 50.98
C ILE A 403 -6.75 -14.58 49.47
N GLN A 404 -6.39 -15.76 49.03
CA GLN A 404 -6.27 -15.99 47.58
C GLN A 404 -7.62 -15.81 46.88
N ARG A 405 -8.68 -16.33 47.53
CA ARG A 405 -10.03 -16.22 46.93
C ARG A 405 -10.51 -14.76 46.94
N ASP A 406 -10.21 -14.07 48.04
CA ASP A 406 -10.63 -12.65 48.09
C ASP A 406 -9.95 -11.83 47.00
N ILE A 407 -8.65 -12.15 46.70
CA ILE A 407 -7.94 -11.41 45.64
C ILE A 407 -8.54 -11.78 44.28
N GLN A 408 -8.88 -13.05 44.11
CA GLN A 408 -9.49 -13.45 42.83
C GLN A 408 -10.90 -12.88 42.69
N HIS A 409 -11.63 -12.91 43.75
CA HIS A 409 -12.98 -12.32 43.72
C HIS A 409 -12.93 -10.81 43.45
N ALA A 410 -12.00 -10.14 44.08
CA ALA A 410 -11.87 -8.68 43.84
C ALA A 410 -11.51 -8.39 42.39
N VAL A 411 -10.68 -9.27 41.78
CA VAL A 411 -10.29 -9.08 40.37
C VAL A 411 -11.47 -9.44 39.46
N ASN A 412 -12.19 -10.51 39.78
CA ASN A 412 -13.33 -10.94 38.95
C ASN A 412 -14.48 -9.93 39.00
N GLU A 413 -14.59 -9.26 40.10
CA GLU A 413 -15.67 -8.25 40.22
C GLU A 413 -15.33 -6.98 39.43
N THR A 414 -14.08 -6.76 39.20
CA THR A 414 -13.67 -5.50 38.53
C THR A 414 -13.54 -5.72 37.02
N ILE A 415 -13.47 -6.97 36.57
CA ILE A 415 -13.23 -7.31 35.14
C ILE A 415 -14.41 -6.81 34.30
N PRO A 416 -15.67 -6.99 34.71
CA PRO A 416 -16.80 -6.56 33.86
C PRO A 416 -16.85 -5.03 33.72
N VAL A 417 -16.45 -4.33 34.77
CA VAL A 417 -16.47 -2.85 34.68
C VAL A 417 -15.43 -2.38 33.67
N VAL A 418 -14.21 -3.00 33.69
CA VAL A 418 -13.13 -2.58 32.76
C VAL A 418 -13.46 -3.07 31.35
N SER A 419 -14.03 -4.24 31.24
CA SER A 419 -14.40 -4.76 29.91
C SER A 419 -15.50 -3.91 29.28
N SER A 420 -16.43 -3.43 30.09
CA SER A 420 -17.48 -2.55 29.57
C SER A 420 -16.90 -1.21 29.07
N SER A 421 -15.96 -0.65 29.78
CA SER A 421 -15.34 0.62 29.33
C SER A 421 -14.59 0.42 28.01
N ILE A 422 -13.93 -0.75 27.84
CA ILE A 422 -13.18 -1.05 26.59
C ILE A 422 -14.17 -1.21 25.44
N LYS A 423 -15.29 -1.86 25.81
CA LYS A 423 -16.32 -2.05 24.76
C LYS A 423 -16.91 -0.70 24.33
N GLN A 424 -17.18 0.16 25.28
CA GLN A 424 -17.71 1.50 24.94
C GLN A 424 -16.73 2.29 24.06
N ALA A 425 -15.48 2.15 24.35
CA ALA A 425 -14.48 2.83 23.49
C ALA A 425 -14.48 2.24 22.07
N GLY A 426 -14.58 0.92 21.99
CA GLY A 426 -14.65 0.27 20.66
C GLY A 426 -15.88 0.72 19.88
N GLU A 427 -17.05 0.90 20.58
CA GLU A 427 -18.27 1.35 19.89
C GLU A 427 -18.12 2.77 19.34
N SER A 428 -17.46 3.62 20.11
CA SER A 428 -17.22 4.99 19.61
C SER A 428 -16.35 4.98 18.36
N LEU A 429 -15.28 4.10 18.36
CA LEU A 429 -14.42 4.04 17.16
C LEU A 429 -15.21 3.45 15.98
N ALA A 430 -16.11 2.52 16.29
CA ALA A 430 -16.92 1.94 15.20
C ALA A 430 -17.87 2.98 14.60
N ILE A 431 -18.44 3.85 15.48
CA ILE A 431 -19.33 4.92 14.97
C ILE A 431 -18.53 5.88 14.07
N THR A 432 -17.31 6.18 14.50
CA THR A 432 -16.48 7.06 13.66
C THR A 432 -16.16 6.37 12.32
N ALA A 433 -15.84 5.10 12.37
CA ALA A 433 -15.54 4.39 11.11
C ALA A 433 -16.78 4.37 10.20
N ASN A 434 -17.98 4.16 10.79
CA ASN A 434 -19.21 4.13 9.99
C ASN A 434 -19.53 5.51 9.38
N ASN A 435 -19.32 6.57 10.16
CA ASN A 435 -19.53 7.92 9.59
C ASN A 435 -18.63 8.20 8.39
N ILE A 436 -17.37 7.75 8.54
CA ILE A 436 -16.42 8.01 7.43
C ILE A 436 -16.81 7.14 6.22
N THR A 437 -17.12 5.88 6.50
CA THR A 437 -17.43 4.97 5.37
C THR A 437 -18.75 5.39 4.70
N THR A 438 -19.74 5.91 5.42
CA THR A 438 -20.99 6.41 4.81
C THR A 438 -20.72 7.61 3.90
N PHE A 439 -19.81 8.45 4.38
CA PHE A 439 -19.44 9.57 3.50
C PHE A 439 -18.79 9.06 2.21
N ILE A 440 -17.91 8.09 2.32
CA ILE A 440 -17.26 7.54 1.12
C ILE A 440 -18.32 6.87 0.22
N ASP A 441 -19.33 6.21 0.83
CA ASP A 441 -20.39 5.57 0.03
C ASP A 441 -21.22 6.63 -0.71
N SER A 442 -21.41 7.71 -0.05
CA SER A 442 -22.17 8.78 -0.72
C SER A 442 -21.46 9.29 -1.98
N ILE A 443 -20.12 9.40 -1.86
CA ILE A 443 -19.37 9.87 -3.05
C ILE A 443 -19.38 8.77 -4.12
N SER A 444 -19.13 7.54 -3.69
CA SER A 444 -19.13 6.44 -4.66
C SER A 444 -20.51 6.31 -5.34
N ASP A 445 -21.56 6.54 -4.62
CA ASP A 445 -22.91 6.47 -5.21
C ASP A 445 -23.14 7.58 -6.24
N LYS A 446 -22.64 8.79 -5.89
CA LYS A 446 -22.79 9.88 -6.88
C LYS A 446 -22.02 9.56 -8.17
N ILE A 447 -20.89 8.97 -8.03
CA ILE A 447 -20.10 8.62 -9.23
C ILE A 447 -20.89 7.60 -10.08
N ASN A 448 -21.53 6.62 -9.47
CA ASN A 448 -22.17 5.53 -10.23
C ASN A 448 -23.58 5.93 -10.70
N ARG A 449 -24.26 6.75 -9.94
CA ARG A 449 -25.66 7.03 -10.29
C ARG A 449 -25.78 8.29 -11.14
N ILE A 450 -24.74 9.20 -10.92
CA ILE A 450 -24.93 10.50 -11.63
C ILE A 450 -23.85 10.63 -12.72
N LEU A 451 -22.61 10.46 -12.39
CA LEU A 451 -21.52 10.85 -13.31
C LEU A 451 -21.38 9.82 -14.45
N ILE A 452 -21.47 8.52 -14.15
CA ILE A 452 -21.23 7.50 -15.18
C ILE A 452 -22.37 7.52 -16.20
N PRO A 453 -23.59 7.56 -15.77
CA PRO A 453 -24.66 7.65 -16.77
C PRO A 453 -24.57 8.94 -17.61
N HIS A 454 -24.20 10.10 -16.98
CA HIS A 454 -24.02 11.34 -17.77
C HIS A 454 -22.94 11.18 -18.83
N LEU A 455 -21.96 10.37 -18.48
CA LEU A 455 -20.91 10.17 -19.51
C LEU A 455 -21.43 9.27 -20.63
N ASP A 456 -22.36 8.35 -20.28
CA ASP A 456 -22.94 7.50 -21.34
C ASP A 456 -23.79 8.33 -22.30
N ILE A 457 -24.51 9.25 -21.67
CA ILE A 457 -25.32 10.14 -22.53
C ILE A 457 -24.40 11.01 -23.39
N ALA A 458 -23.37 11.50 -22.74
CA ALA A 458 -22.41 12.31 -23.52
C ALA A 458 -21.79 11.48 -24.65
N ASN A 459 -21.52 10.23 -24.35
CA ASN A 459 -20.93 9.36 -25.39
C ASN A 459 -21.88 9.23 -26.59
N ASP A 460 -23.17 9.13 -26.26
CA ASP A 460 -24.14 9.02 -27.37
C ASP A 460 -24.22 10.32 -28.18
N ASN A 461 -24.17 11.45 -27.44
CA ASN A 461 -24.23 12.74 -28.15
C ASN A 461 -22.96 13.00 -28.97
N ILE A 462 -21.85 12.59 -28.40
CA ILE A 462 -20.59 12.85 -29.12
C ILE A 462 -20.55 11.97 -30.38
N ASP A 463 -21.04 10.75 -30.27
CA ASP A 463 -21.01 9.86 -31.45
C ASP A 463 -21.92 10.42 -32.55
N LYS A 464 -22.98 11.15 -32.13
CA LYS A 464 -23.91 11.64 -33.16
C LYS A 464 -23.42 12.96 -33.77
N TYR A 465 -22.76 13.86 -32.99
CA TYR A 465 -22.55 15.25 -33.49
C TYR A 465 -21.06 15.45 -33.80
N SER A 466 -20.16 14.57 -33.24
CA SER A 466 -18.72 14.83 -33.40
C SER A 466 -18.31 14.66 -34.87
N ILE A 467 -19.17 13.97 -35.67
CA ILE A 467 -18.80 13.71 -37.08
C ILE A 467 -18.94 15.01 -37.90
N TYR A 468 -19.86 15.89 -37.55
CA TYR A 468 -20.03 17.14 -38.33
C TYR A 468 -18.78 18.01 -38.22
N ARG A 469 -18.24 18.17 -37.05
CA ARG A 469 -16.98 18.94 -36.93
C ARG A 469 -15.86 18.30 -37.75
N TYR A 470 -15.83 16.97 -37.69
CA TYR A 470 -14.78 16.27 -38.46
C TYR A 470 -14.87 16.59 -39.95
N TYR A 471 -16.12 16.68 -40.50
CA TYR A 471 -16.26 16.92 -41.94
C TYR A 471 -15.91 18.37 -42.28
N VAL A 472 -16.26 19.26 -41.32
CA VAL A 472 -15.85 20.66 -41.57
C VAL A 472 -14.31 20.75 -41.68
N GLY A 473 -13.59 20.09 -40.75
CA GLY A 473 -12.11 20.08 -40.81
C GLY A 473 -11.59 19.38 -42.07
N LEU A 474 -12.27 18.32 -42.45
CA LEU A 474 -11.83 17.58 -43.66
C LEU A 474 -12.04 18.44 -44.91
N SER A 475 -13.18 19.14 -44.88
CA SER A 475 -13.44 20.05 -46.03
C SER A 475 -12.38 21.14 -46.15
N VAL A 476 -11.99 21.73 -45.00
CA VAL A 476 -10.96 22.77 -45.03
C VAL A 476 -9.63 22.18 -45.51
N SER A 477 -9.28 21.03 -44.98
CA SER A 477 -8.02 20.41 -45.41
C SER A 477 -8.11 19.98 -46.89
N GLY A 478 -9.27 19.57 -47.36
CA GLY A 478 -9.49 19.21 -48.77
C GLY A 478 -9.26 20.41 -49.70
N VAL A 479 -9.83 21.53 -49.29
CA VAL A 479 -9.65 22.74 -50.12
C VAL A 479 -8.15 23.09 -50.21
N LEU A 480 -7.43 23.01 -49.13
CA LEU A 480 -5.98 23.32 -49.16
C LEU A 480 -5.23 22.32 -50.05
N LEU A 481 -5.67 21.09 -49.98
CA LEU A 481 -5.00 20.07 -50.83
C LEU A 481 -5.28 20.33 -52.31
N LEU A 482 -6.51 20.68 -52.55
CA LEU A 482 -6.85 21.02 -53.95
C LEU A 482 -5.96 22.14 -54.49
N ILE A 483 -5.76 23.14 -53.69
CA ILE A 483 -4.88 24.25 -54.14
C ILE A 483 -3.45 23.73 -54.31
N LEU A 484 -2.99 22.97 -53.42
CA LEU A 484 -1.61 22.44 -53.51
C LEU A 484 -1.46 21.54 -54.74
N THR A 485 -2.52 20.77 -55.00
CA THR A 485 -2.42 19.88 -56.18
C THR A 485 -2.32 20.72 -57.46
N CYS A 486 -3.13 21.79 -57.55
CA CYS A 486 -3.04 22.67 -58.72
C CYS A 486 -1.65 23.29 -58.86
N ILE A 487 -1.02 23.65 -57.72
CA ILE A 487 0.33 24.24 -57.77
C ILE A 487 1.34 23.17 -58.19
N THR A 488 1.16 21.98 -57.68
CA THR A 488 2.14 20.92 -58.00
C THR A 488 2.03 20.55 -59.48
N PHE A 489 0.77 20.37 -59.96
CA PHE A 489 0.62 20.08 -61.40
C PHE A 489 1.14 21.25 -62.25
N GLY A 490 0.90 22.47 -61.70
CA GLY A 490 1.48 23.65 -62.40
C GLY A 490 3.00 23.59 -62.47
N LEU A 491 3.66 23.09 -61.40
CA LEU A 491 5.14 23.05 -61.36
C LEU A 491 5.65 21.90 -62.23
N PHE A 492 4.87 20.77 -62.21
CA PHE A 492 5.34 19.60 -62.97
C PHE A 492 5.26 19.89 -64.48
N CYS A 493 4.11 20.46 -64.90
CA CYS A 493 3.94 20.80 -66.34
C CYS A 493 4.83 21.98 -66.73
N GLY A 494 5.16 22.89 -65.77
CA GLY A 494 6.01 24.07 -66.03
C GLY A 494 7.48 23.69 -66.17
N ILE A 495 8.00 22.64 -65.34
CA ILE A 495 9.45 22.29 -65.34
C ILE A 495 9.69 21.25 -66.43
N CYS A 496 8.74 20.23 -66.57
CA CYS A 496 9.00 19.07 -67.44
C CYS A 496 8.25 19.23 -68.76
N GLY A 497 7.38 20.23 -68.88
CA GLY A 497 6.50 20.31 -70.07
C GLY A 497 7.23 20.99 -71.24
N LYS A 498 6.79 20.48 -72.40
CA LYS A 498 7.33 21.09 -73.64
C LYS A 498 6.77 22.50 -73.85
N ARG A 499 7.48 23.46 -74.49
CA ARG A 499 7.03 24.85 -74.70
C ARG A 499 5.77 24.91 -75.56
N PRO A 500 4.88 25.97 -75.37
CA PRO A 500 3.56 26.02 -76.04
C PRO A 500 3.69 26.32 -77.54
N ASP A 501 3.38 25.30 -78.54
CA ASP A 501 3.53 25.49 -80.01
C ASP A 501 2.14 25.50 -80.66
N GLY A 502 1.06 26.27 -79.96
CA GLY A 502 -0.21 26.59 -80.66
C GLY A 502 -1.00 25.32 -81.00
N TYR A 503 -0.47 23.93 -80.82
CA TYR A 503 -1.23 22.67 -81.00
C TYR A 503 -1.36 21.95 -79.64
N GLY A 504 -2.55 21.89 -79.04
CA GLY A 504 -3.05 21.54 -77.69
C GLY A 504 -2.57 20.13 -77.27
N ASP A 505 -1.29 19.98 -76.61
CA ASP A 505 -0.96 18.76 -75.83
C ASP A 505 -1.23 19.00 -74.34
N CYS A 506 -1.75 17.85 -73.65
CA CYS A 506 -2.23 17.82 -72.24
C CYS A 506 -1.09 18.13 -71.27
N CYS A 507 0.33 18.20 -71.75
CA CYS A 507 1.42 18.47 -70.77
C CYS A 507 2.44 19.42 -71.40
N ASP A 508 1.94 20.70 -71.62
CA ASP A 508 2.91 21.75 -72.06
C ASP A 508 2.99 22.86 -71.01
N LYS A 509 4.10 23.62 -71.09
CA LYS A 509 4.36 24.71 -70.12
C LYS A 509 3.18 25.70 -70.08
N GLY A 510 2.35 25.78 -71.25
CA GLY A 510 1.10 26.57 -71.26
C GLY A 510 0.06 26.00 -70.28
N SER A 511 -0.02 24.62 -70.23
CA SER A 511 -0.96 23.97 -69.29
C SER A 511 -0.51 24.23 -67.83
N GLY A 512 0.84 24.28 -67.61
CA GLY A 512 1.37 24.65 -66.29
C GLY A 512 0.95 26.05 -65.85
N ALA A 513 0.98 27.00 -66.82
CA ALA A 513 0.56 28.39 -66.50
C ALA A 513 -0.94 28.44 -66.17
N CYS A 514 -1.74 27.59 -66.83
CA CYS A 514 -3.20 27.59 -66.54
C CYS A 514 -3.47 27.00 -65.15
N PHE A 515 -2.78 25.88 -64.77
CA PHE A 515 -2.98 25.29 -63.43
C PHE A 515 -2.53 26.26 -62.32
N LEU A 516 -1.39 27.04 -62.56
CA LEU A 516 -0.94 28.02 -61.52
C LEU A 516 -1.95 29.16 -61.40
N MET A 517 -2.55 29.48 -62.46
CA MET A 517 -3.52 30.60 -62.39
C MET A 517 -4.85 30.10 -61.80
N THR A 518 -5.16 28.83 -62.16
CA THR A 518 -6.34 28.26 -61.48
C THR A 518 -6.14 28.22 -59.96
N ALA A 519 -4.95 27.89 -59.54
CA ALA A 519 -4.64 27.91 -58.10
C ALA A 519 -4.79 29.32 -57.52
N VAL A 520 -4.35 30.34 -58.21
CA VAL A 520 -4.44 31.73 -57.73
C VAL A 520 -5.93 32.14 -57.65
N TRP A 521 -6.71 31.53 -58.59
CA TRP A 521 -8.15 31.86 -58.52
C TRP A 521 -8.78 31.25 -57.27
N PHE A 522 -8.50 30.04 -57.10
CA PHE A 522 -9.06 29.39 -55.90
C PHE A 522 -8.59 30.07 -54.62
N ILE A 523 -7.30 30.53 -54.63
CA ILE A 523 -6.77 31.19 -53.41
C ILE A 523 -7.54 32.49 -53.15
N PHE A 524 -7.89 33.31 -54.12
CA PHE A 524 -8.61 34.58 -53.90
C PHE A 524 -10.07 34.32 -53.53
N LEU A 525 -10.64 33.17 -54.11
CA LEU A 525 -12.09 32.91 -53.89
C LEU A 525 -12.32 32.33 -52.50
N LEU A 526 -11.37 31.52 -52.05
CA LEU A 526 -11.72 30.72 -50.86
C LEU A 526 -10.93 31.21 -49.65
N THR A 527 -9.93 32.14 -49.75
CA THR A 527 -9.05 32.53 -48.64
C THR A 527 -9.82 33.37 -47.63
N SER A 528 -10.81 34.17 -48.09
CA SER A 528 -11.58 34.97 -47.11
C SER A 528 -12.38 34.06 -46.17
N ILE A 529 -12.99 33.01 -46.80
CA ILE A 529 -13.77 32.09 -45.95
C ILE A 529 -12.83 31.30 -45.02
N LEU A 530 -11.67 30.89 -45.51
CA LEU A 530 -10.72 30.11 -44.69
C LEU A 530 -10.16 30.94 -43.54
N ILE A 531 -9.99 32.27 -43.77
CA ILE A 531 -9.45 33.12 -42.69
C ILE A 531 -10.50 33.29 -41.60
N VAL A 532 -11.78 33.40 -41.99
CA VAL A 532 -12.82 33.57 -40.96
C VAL A 532 -12.94 32.28 -40.13
N ILE A 533 -12.95 31.15 -40.83
CA ILE A 533 -13.04 29.88 -40.10
C ILE A 533 -11.82 29.70 -39.19
N THR A 534 -10.61 30.01 -39.70
CA THR A 534 -9.39 29.85 -38.88
C THR A 534 -9.42 30.78 -37.66
N ILE A 535 -9.95 31.99 -37.81
CA ILE A 535 -10.03 32.91 -36.66
C ILE A 535 -11.01 32.35 -35.62
N GLY A 536 -12.17 31.82 -36.15
CA GLY A 536 -13.12 31.21 -35.20
C GLY A 536 -12.49 30.05 -34.43
N HIS A 537 -11.78 29.20 -35.08
CA HIS A 537 -11.13 28.05 -34.40
C HIS A 537 -10.00 28.53 -33.46
N MET A 538 -9.29 29.58 -33.90
CA MET A 538 -8.20 30.10 -33.03
C MET A 538 -8.77 30.66 -31.73
N ILE A 539 -9.87 31.41 -31.87
CA ILE A 539 -10.42 32.02 -30.63
C ILE A 539 -10.97 30.91 -29.73
N THR A 540 -11.69 29.94 -30.38
CA THR A 540 -12.23 28.83 -29.57
C THR A 540 -11.09 28.01 -28.95
N GLY A 541 -10.12 27.76 -29.70
CA GLY A 541 -8.97 26.99 -29.17
C GLY A 541 -8.26 27.71 -28.02
N ILE A 542 -8.01 29.02 -28.17
CA ILE A 542 -7.25 29.77 -27.13
C ILE A 542 -8.13 29.90 -25.87
N VAL A 543 -9.41 30.06 -26.07
CA VAL A 543 -10.29 30.23 -24.89
C VAL A 543 -10.32 28.91 -24.11
N VAL A 544 -10.47 27.84 -24.83
CA VAL A 544 -10.55 26.54 -24.11
C VAL A 544 -9.18 26.23 -23.49
N GLN A 545 -8.07 26.45 -24.16
CA GLN A 545 -6.73 26.19 -23.59
C GLN A 545 -6.46 27.05 -22.36
N ARG A 546 -6.85 28.40 -22.43
CA ARG A 546 -6.51 29.27 -21.28
C ARG A 546 -7.62 29.21 -20.23
N GLY A 547 -8.83 28.83 -20.59
CA GLY A 547 -9.97 28.88 -19.65
C GLY A 547 -10.14 27.53 -18.94
N ILE A 548 -9.76 26.42 -19.60
CA ILE A 548 -10.09 25.12 -18.98
C ILE A 548 -8.80 24.34 -18.75
N CYS A 549 -7.90 24.12 -19.76
CA CYS A 549 -6.76 23.19 -19.68
C CYS A 549 -5.63 23.78 -18.81
N GLU A 550 -5.36 25.16 -18.90
CA GLU A 550 -4.23 25.72 -18.12
C GLU A 550 -4.57 25.75 -16.62
N PRO A 551 -5.83 26.06 -16.29
CA PRO A 551 -6.17 26.02 -14.86
C PRO A 551 -6.18 24.57 -14.33
N LEU A 552 -6.53 23.62 -15.14
CA LEU A 552 -6.58 22.22 -14.67
C LEU A 552 -5.17 21.62 -14.63
N LYS A 553 -4.20 22.07 -15.49
CA LYS A 553 -2.81 21.56 -15.47
C LYS A 553 -2.03 22.18 -14.32
N ASN A 554 -2.35 23.47 -14.05
CA ASN A 554 -1.65 24.14 -12.93
C ASN A 554 -2.71 24.79 -12.00
N PRO A 555 -3.28 24.00 -11.11
CA PRO A 555 -4.42 24.44 -10.27
C PRO A 555 -3.98 25.40 -9.17
N TYR A 556 -2.71 25.54 -8.77
CA TYR A 556 -2.30 26.37 -7.61
C TYR A 556 -1.99 27.80 -8.06
N ASP A 557 -1.60 28.00 -9.23
CA ASP A 557 -1.11 29.34 -9.63
C ASP A 557 -2.07 29.98 -10.63
N ASN A 558 -3.31 29.25 -10.78
CA ASN A 558 -4.21 29.82 -11.82
C ASN A 558 -5.44 30.44 -11.14
N ARG A 559 -5.89 31.53 -11.71
CA ARG A 559 -6.92 32.39 -11.05
C ARG A 559 -8.32 31.79 -11.27
N ILE A 560 -8.56 31.19 -12.39
CA ILE A 560 -9.89 30.60 -12.67
C ILE A 560 -10.15 29.42 -11.73
N PHE A 561 -9.09 28.67 -11.53
CA PHE A 561 -9.30 27.55 -10.59
C PHE A 561 -9.49 28.06 -9.16
N LYS A 562 -8.76 29.17 -8.79
CA LYS A 562 -8.96 29.78 -7.46
C LYS A 562 -10.39 30.34 -7.32
N LEU A 563 -10.88 30.87 -8.40
CA LEU A 563 -12.25 31.42 -8.39
C LEU A 563 -13.27 30.28 -8.23
N ALA A 564 -13.09 29.18 -9.01
CA ALA A 564 -13.98 28.02 -8.85
C ALA A 564 -13.89 27.44 -7.43
N ASP A 565 -12.72 27.41 -6.98
CA ASP A 565 -12.52 26.92 -5.60
C ASP A 565 -13.21 27.83 -4.57
N ASP A 566 -13.19 29.19 -4.74
CA ASP A 566 -13.81 30.15 -3.80
C ASP A 566 -15.34 30.09 -3.91
N TYR A 567 -15.79 29.68 -5.08
CA TYR A 567 -17.26 29.58 -5.28
C TYR A 567 -17.79 28.28 -4.65
N LEU A 568 -17.15 27.16 -4.82
CA LEU A 568 -17.62 25.84 -4.35
C LEU A 568 -17.45 25.69 -2.84
N GLN A 569 -16.67 26.67 -2.19
CA GLN A 569 -16.39 26.65 -0.75
C GLN A 569 -16.34 25.21 -0.21
N VAL A 570 -15.53 24.37 -0.77
CA VAL A 570 -15.39 22.93 -0.39
C VAL A 570 -15.09 22.83 1.11
N ASN A 571 -14.59 23.86 1.57
CA ASN A 571 -14.34 23.90 3.02
C ASN A 571 -15.64 23.83 3.83
N LYS A 572 -16.70 24.52 3.38
CA LYS A 572 -18.00 24.52 4.09
C LYS A 572 -18.75 23.20 3.88
N LEU A 573 -18.45 22.58 2.66
CA LEU A 573 -19.08 21.28 2.35
C LEU A 573 -18.39 20.14 3.12
N LEU A 574 -17.11 20.22 3.19
CA LEU A 574 -16.35 19.15 3.87
C LEU A 574 -16.23 19.42 5.37
N TYR A 575 -16.42 20.78 5.72
CA TYR A 575 -16.21 21.09 7.14
C TYR A 575 -17.21 22.15 7.58
N LYS A 576 -18.45 21.66 8.10
CA LYS A 576 -19.59 22.56 8.42
C LYS A 576 -19.37 23.24 9.78
N ASP A 577 -18.34 22.75 10.69
CA ASP A 577 -18.30 23.19 12.11
C ASP A 577 -16.93 23.80 12.43
N ASN A 578 -15.97 23.95 11.38
CA ASN A 578 -14.67 24.59 11.66
C ASN A 578 -14.24 25.42 10.44
N PRO A 579 -14.55 26.66 10.45
CA PRO A 579 -14.30 27.61 9.34
C PRO A 579 -12.82 27.98 9.23
N ASP A 580 -11.79 27.46 10.13
CA ASP A 580 -10.37 27.91 10.08
C ASP A 580 -9.51 26.90 9.31
N ALA A 581 -10.15 25.73 8.73
CA ALA A 581 -9.31 24.80 7.96
C ALA A 581 -9.28 25.21 6.48
N ASP A 582 -8.24 26.01 6.02
CA ASP A 582 -8.13 26.49 4.62
C ASP A 582 -7.92 25.30 3.67
N ILE A 583 -9.00 24.31 3.51
CA ILE A 583 -8.80 23.20 2.53
C ILE A 583 -9.46 23.61 1.21
N ASN A 584 -8.55 23.81 0.21
CA ASN A 584 -9.05 24.09 -1.15
C ASN A 584 -8.75 22.90 -2.08
N ILE A 585 -9.61 22.69 -3.12
CA ILE A 585 -9.45 21.59 -4.09
C ILE A 585 -8.03 21.58 -4.66
N GLY A 586 -7.51 22.82 -4.82
CA GLY A 586 -6.11 22.91 -5.29
C GLY A 586 -5.13 22.25 -4.31
N HIS A 587 -5.32 22.50 -3.00
CA HIS A 587 -4.47 21.85 -1.98
C HIS A 587 -4.64 20.32 -1.99
N ILE A 588 -5.86 19.85 -2.14
CA ILE A 588 -6.12 18.39 -2.12
C ILE A 588 -5.42 17.72 -3.30
N LEU A 589 -5.54 18.37 -4.42
CA LEU A 589 -4.92 17.79 -5.61
C LEU A 589 -3.39 17.80 -5.51
N LYS A 590 -2.81 18.85 -4.99
CA LYS A 590 -1.35 18.91 -4.83
C LYS A 590 -0.84 17.80 -3.89
N LYS A 591 -1.51 17.67 -2.82
CA LYS A 591 -1.06 16.66 -1.84
C LYS A 591 -1.29 15.25 -2.40
N CYS A 592 -2.33 15.12 -3.19
CA CYS A 592 -2.54 13.81 -3.83
C CYS A 592 -1.47 13.51 -4.89
N HIS A 593 -1.01 14.57 -5.60
CA HIS A 593 0.10 14.35 -6.55
C HIS A 593 1.38 13.92 -5.84
N GLU A 594 1.51 14.31 -4.48
CA GLU A 594 2.69 13.88 -3.70
C GLU A 594 2.45 12.51 -3.06
N ASN A 595 1.24 11.94 -3.46
CA ASN A 595 0.82 10.62 -2.97
C ASN A 595 0.75 10.56 -1.44
N GLU A 596 0.18 11.62 -0.89
CA GLU A 596 0.05 11.63 0.58
C GLU A 596 -1.25 10.93 0.99
N THR A 597 -1.42 10.55 2.31
CA THR A 597 -2.62 9.82 2.79
C THR A 597 -3.80 10.79 2.94
N ILE A 598 -4.93 10.21 2.92
CA ILE A 598 -6.17 11.02 2.98
C ILE A 598 -6.21 11.78 4.32
N TYR A 599 -5.50 11.14 5.29
CA TYR A 599 -5.40 11.84 6.59
C TYR A 599 -4.66 13.17 6.45
N LYS A 600 -3.57 13.29 5.75
CA LYS A 600 -2.78 14.54 5.56
C LYS A 600 -3.46 15.46 4.53
N VAL A 601 -4.15 14.84 3.59
CA VAL A 601 -4.77 15.64 2.52
C VAL A 601 -5.96 16.43 3.09
N LEU A 602 -6.67 15.82 3.95
CA LEU A 602 -7.87 16.52 4.48
C LEU A 602 -7.54 17.21 5.80
N LYS A 603 -6.23 17.16 6.14
CA LYS A 603 -5.77 17.82 7.39
C LYS A 603 -6.64 17.39 8.58
N LEU A 604 -6.84 16.14 8.64
CA LEU A 604 -7.69 15.65 9.75
C LEU A 604 -6.99 15.84 11.09
N GLU A 605 -5.68 16.20 11.04
CA GLU A 605 -4.93 16.52 12.28
C GLU A 605 -5.48 17.79 12.95
N ILE A 606 -5.83 18.81 12.09
CA ILE A 606 -6.34 20.12 12.60
C ILE A 606 -7.78 19.94 13.11
N MET A 607 -8.56 18.86 12.65
CA MET A 607 -9.93 18.49 13.08
C MET A 607 -9.91 17.68 14.38
N TYR A 608 -8.87 16.96 14.50
CA TYR A 608 -8.95 16.08 15.68
C TYR A 608 -7.79 16.37 16.63
N LYS A 609 -7.12 17.53 16.26
CA LYS A 609 -5.99 17.91 17.14
C LYS A 609 -6.41 17.87 18.61
N ASN A 610 -7.69 18.37 18.92
CA ASN A 610 -8.21 18.30 20.31
C ASN A 610 -8.66 16.87 20.65
N GLU A 611 -9.04 16.00 19.63
CA GLU A 611 -9.48 14.61 19.82
C GLU A 611 -8.30 13.63 19.80
N LEU A 612 -7.21 13.91 18.93
CA LEU A 612 -5.95 13.15 18.98
C LEU A 612 -5.19 13.39 20.29
N GLU A 613 -5.31 14.69 20.86
CA GLU A 613 -4.85 14.93 22.25
C GLU A 613 -5.79 14.26 23.25
N LYS A 614 -7.09 14.07 22.87
CA LYS A 614 -8.08 13.31 23.66
C LYS A 614 -7.85 11.79 23.50
N VAL A 615 -7.36 11.35 22.22
CA VAL A 615 -6.94 9.95 22.00
C VAL A 615 -5.70 9.64 22.86
N LYS A 616 -4.80 10.66 23.04
CA LYS A 616 -3.67 10.50 23.99
C LYS A 616 -4.18 10.49 25.43
N ASN A 617 -5.47 11.13 25.60
CA ASN A 617 -6.12 11.06 26.92
C ASN A 617 -7.24 10.00 26.92
N PHE A 618 -7.27 9.13 25.82
CA PHE A 618 -8.21 8.01 25.60
C PHE A 618 -8.35 7.15 26.87
N VAL A 619 -7.27 7.09 27.67
CA VAL A 619 -7.26 6.33 28.94
C VAL A 619 -7.96 7.15 30.03
N GLU A 620 -7.89 8.43 29.94
CA GLU A 620 -8.46 9.35 30.96
C GLU A 620 -9.93 9.67 30.65
N LYS A 621 -10.44 9.65 29.39
CA LYS A 621 -11.82 9.97 28.95
C LYS A 621 -12.74 8.77 29.21
N TYR A 622 -12.23 7.58 29.23
CA TYR A 622 -13.17 6.45 29.45
C TYR A 622 -12.94 5.85 30.84
N SER A 623 -12.29 6.73 31.78
CA SER A 623 -12.09 6.38 33.19
C SER A 623 -11.35 5.05 33.35
N ILE A 624 -10.60 4.69 32.33
CA ILE A 624 -9.86 3.40 32.42
C ILE A 624 -8.79 3.51 33.52
N SER A 625 -8.30 4.76 33.82
CA SER A 625 -7.30 4.99 34.89
C SER A 625 -7.97 5.00 36.27
N SER A 626 -9.17 5.53 36.37
CA SER A 626 -9.92 5.56 37.65
C SER A 626 -10.44 4.17 38.00
N THR A 627 -10.82 3.41 36.99
CA THR A 627 -11.30 2.03 37.21
C THR A 627 -10.15 1.10 37.59
N ILE A 628 -8.97 1.42 37.01
CA ILE A 628 -7.74 0.69 37.37
C ILE A 628 -7.31 1.07 38.80
N ASP A 629 -7.60 2.33 39.17
CA ASP A 629 -7.29 2.82 40.54
C ASP A 629 -8.27 2.20 41.55
N GLN A 630 -9.53 1.97 41.09
CA GLN A 630 -10.52 1.28 41.95
C GLN A 630 -10.09 -0.18 42.19
N LEU A 631 -9.48 -0.73 41.16
CA LEU A 631 -8.90 -2.08 41.33
C LEU A 631 -7.73 -2.05 42.34
N ARG A 632 -7.10 -0.91 42.35
CA ARG A 632 -5.97 -0.73 43.29
C ARG A 632 -6.46 -0.66 44.74
N GLN A 633 -7.59 -0.05 44.87
CA GLN A 633 -8.10 0.20 46.24
C GLN A 633 -8.83 -1.02 46.78
N LYS A 634 -9.28 -1.90 45.87
CA LYS A 634 -10.10 -3.05 46.32
C LYS A 634 -9.21 -4.25 46.62
N ILE A 635 -7.87 -4.19 46.18
CA ILE A 635 -6.97 -5.35 46.43
C ILE A 635 -6.10 -5.04 47.66
N ASN A 636 -6.67 -4.59 48.81
CA ASN A 636 -5.84 -4.28 49.99
C ASN A 636 -5.94 -5.42 51.02
N LEU A 637 -4.78 -6.11 51.17
CA LEU A 637 -4.71 -7.14 52.23
C LEU A 637 -4.86 -6.51 53.62
N SER A 638 -5.99 -6.84 54.38
CA SER A 638 -6.19 -6.29 55.74
C SER A 638 -5.06 -6.74 56.68
N PRO A 639 -4.48 -5.74 57.45
CA PRO A 639 -3.40 -6.04 58.41
C PRO A 639 -3.89 -6.94 59.55
N GLY A 640 -2.95 -7.98 59.89
CA GLY A 640 -3.23 -8.80 61.11
C GLY A 640 -3.58 -10.25 60.73
N ILE A 641 -3.02 -10.74 59.58
CA ILE A 641 -3.32 -12.13 59.17
C ILE A 641 -2.60 -13.11 60.12
N VAL A 642 -3.45 -13.94 60.81
CA VAL A 642 -2.86 -14.94 61.73
C VAL A 642 -3.01 -16.34 61.09
N ILE A 643 -1.88 -16.80 60.50
CA ILE A 643 -1.88 -18.13 59.86
C ILE A 643 -1.60 -19.21 60.91
N LEU A 644 -0.65 -18.94 61.83
CA LEU A 644 -0.41 -19.86 62.95
C LEU A 644 -0.55 -19.11 64.27
N SER A 645 -1.53 -19.60 65.10
CA SER A 645 -1.74 -18.93 66.41
C SER A 645 -0.64 -19.31 67.40
N ASP A 646 -0.46 -18.41 68.37
CA ASP A 646 0.57 -18.70 69.41
C ASP A 646 0.27 -20.02 70.12
N ASN A 647 -0.97 -20.29 70.23
CA ASN A 647 -1.37 -21.57 70.87
C ASN A 647 -1.00 -22.77 69.98
N ALA A 648 -1.18 -22.67 68.71
CA ALA A 648 -0.83 -23.76 67.77
C ALA A 648 0.69 -23.96 67.70
N THR A 649 1.45 -22.88 67.80
CA THR A 649 2.92 -22.98 67.80
C THR A 649 3.40 -23.72 69.05
N LEU A 650 2.75 -23.39 70.09
CA LEU A 650 3.17 -24.08 71.33
C LEU A 650 2.84 -25.57 71.26
N LYS A 651 1.73 -25.89 70.72
CA LYS A 651 1.32 -27.30 70.64
C LYS A 651 2.21 -28.07 69.64
N LEU A 652 2.57 -27.40 68.55
CA LEU A 652 3.48 -28.05 67.57
C LEU A 652 4.88 -28.24 68.17
N ASN A 653 5.22 -27.28 69.03
CA ASN A 653 6.50 -27.46 69.73
C ASN A 653 6.43 -28.60 70.75
N ASP A 654 5.25 -28.72 71.36
CA ASP A 654 5.06 -29.84 72.30
C ASP A 654 5.10 -31.19 71.55
N LEU A 655 4.60 -31.11 70.26
CA LEU A 655 4.67 -32.34 69.46
C LEU A 655 6.12 -32.66 69.06
N ALA A 656 6.85 -31.67 68.72
CA ALA A 656 8.27 -31.88 68.36
C ALA A 656 9.07 -32.44 69.54
N GLN A 657 8.46 -32.19 70.80
CA GLN A 657 9.21 -32.66 71.99
C GLN A 657 8.49 -33.84 72.63
N SER A 658 7.69 -34.54 71.94
CA SER A 658 6.81 -35.61 72.48
C SER A 658 7.62 -36.88 72.75
N GLY A 659 8.98 -36.80 72.32
CA GLY A 659 9.80 -37.98 72.69
C GLY A 659 9.69 -39.08 71.62
N LEU A 660 8.81 -38.84 70.58
CA LEU A 660 8.61 -39.80 69.49
C LEU A 660 9.86 -39.92 68.62
N SER A 661 10.62 -38.88 68.43
CA SER A 661 11.85 -38.91 67.59
C SER A 661 13.01 -39.57 68.34
N ASP A 662 12.80 -39.80 69.67
CA ASP A 662 13.90 -40.36 70.48
C ASP A 662 13.77 -41.89 70.57
N ILE A 663 12.66 -42.47 70.00
CA ILE A 663 12.46 -43.93 70.14
C ILE A 663 13.21 -44.65 69.02
N GLU A 664 14.04 -45.57 69.43
CA GLU A 664 14.77 -46.37 68.41
C GLU A 664 13.93 -47.58 67.98
N PHE A 665 13.02 -47.36 66.92
CA PHE A 665 12.02 -48.37 66.48
C PHE A 665 12.73 -49.58 65.87
N TYR A 666 13.93 -49.40 65.34
CA TYR A 666 14.64 -50.54 64.74
C TYR A 666 15.03 -51.58 65.78
N ARG A 667 15.09 -51.20 67.06
CA ARG A 667 15.50 -52.11 68.15
C ARG A 667 14.42 -53.19 68.39
N TYR A 668 13.12 -52.93 67.97
CA TYR A 668 12.05 -53.95 68.09
C TYR A 668 12.33 -55.13 67.16
N ALA A 669 12.86 -54.83 65.97
CA ALA A 669 13.15 -55.89 64.98
C ALA A 669 14.41 -56.67 65.35
N GLU A 670 15.37 -55.99 66.04
CA GLU A 670 16.63 -56.66 66.41
C GLU A 670 16.43 -57.61 67.60
N LEU A 671 15.61 -57.17 68.47
CA LEU A 671 15.51 -57.93 69.75
C LEU A 671 14.49 -59.06 69.61
N LEU A 672 13.61 -59.02 68.63
CA LEU A 672 12.52 -60.01 68.52
C LEU A 672 12.87 -61.03 67.43
N LYS A 673 14.14 -60.95 66.88
CA LYS A 673 14.61 -61.88 65.83
C LYS A 673 15.04 -63.20 66.46
N GLU A 674 15.26 -63.24 67.86
CA GLU A 674 15.83 -64.47 68.47
C GLU A 674 14.69 -65.36 68.97
N ASN A 675 14.99 -66.71 69.04
CA ASN A 675 13.99 -67.68 69.57
C ASN A 675 13.68 -67.42 71.05
N PHE A 676 12.29 -67.51 71.47
CA PHE A 676 11.80 -67.11 72.82
C PHE A 676 12.28 -68.10 73.88
N THR A 677 12.68 -69.40 73.48
CA THR A 677 13.26 -70.39 74.43
C THR A 677 14.57 -70.93 73.86
N ASN A 678 15.48 -71.40 74.76
CA ASN A 678 16.80 -71.90 74.33
C ASN A 678 16.67 -73.26 73.63
N ILE A 679 15.46 -73.85 73.91
CA ILE A 679 15.25 -75.15 73.25
C ILE A 679 13.87 -75.13 72.58
N ASN A 680 13.76 -75.68 71.39
CA ASN A 680 12.44 -75.78 70.73
C ASN A 680 11.52 -76.78 71.46
N LEU A 681 10.49 -76.19 72.07
CA LEU A 681 9.62 -77.00 72.97
C LEU A 681 8.93 -78.11 72.18
N SER A 682 8.66 -77.86 70.89
CA SER A 682 7.98 -78.88 70.06
C SER A 682 8.92 -80.04 69.74
N GLU A 683 10.14 -79.65 69.44
CA GLU A 683 11.14 -80.70 69.17
C GLU A 683 11.42 -81.54 70.42
N LEU A 684 11.48 -80.88 71.57
CA LEU A 684 11.75 -81.62 72.82
C LEU A 684 10.54 -82.49 73.18
N GLY A 685 9.37 -81.96 72.92
CA GLY A 685 8.14 -82.74 73.17
C GLY A 685 8.10 -84.02 72.33
N ASN A 686 8.44 -84.02 71.01
CA ASN A 686 8.42 -85.19 70.12
C ASN A 686 9.45 -86.25 70.54
N LYS A 687 10.49 -85.71 71.05
CA LYS A 687 11.54 -86.68 71.46
C LYS A 687 11.14 -87.40 72.75
N LEU A 688 10.49 -86.56 73.63
CA LEU A 688 10.02 -87.21 74.88
C LEU A 688 8.95 -88.26 74.57
N ARG A 689 8.20 -88.04 73.52
CA ARG A 689 7.14 -89.00 73.13
C ARG A 689 7.76 -90.27 72.54
N ASN A 690 8.72 -90.05 71.69
CA ASN A 690 9.41 -91.21 71.11
C ASN A 690 10.10 -92.06 72.19
N LEU A 691 10.62 -91.24 73.15
CA LEU A 691 11.27 -91.98 74.25
C LEU A 691 10.24 -92.76 75.07
N ALA A 692 9.11 -92.19 75.27
CA ALA A 692 8.07 -92.90 76.06
C ALA A 692 7.63 -94.18 75.34
N ASN A 693 7.67 -94.25 73.95
CA ASN A 693 7.22 -95.44 73.20
C ASN A 693 8.28 -96.55 73.21
N GLN A 694 9.50 -96.23 73.54
CA GLN A 694 10.61 -97.19 73.45
C GLN A 694 10.94 -97.75 74.84
N LEU A 695 10.12 -97.31 75.84
CA LEU A 695 10.45 -97.77 77.20
C LEU A 695 9.73 -99.09 77.48
N PRO A 696 10.42 -100.08 78.29
CA PRO A 696 9.84 -101.40 78.60
C PRO A 696 8.55 -101.27 79.43
N ASP A 697 7.51 -102.25 79.28
CA ASP A 697 6.15 -102.23 79.89
C ASP A 697 6.23 -102.16 81.42
N ASN A 698 7.36 -102.34 82.12
CA ASN A 698 7.49 -102.31 83.60
C ASN A 698 7.73 -100.89 84.13
N GLN A 699 7.68 -99.87 83.21
CA GLN A 699 7.91 -98.47 83.66
C GLN A 699 6.78 -97.59 83.15
N ASN A 700 5.54 -98.02 83.47
CA ASN A 700 4.35 -97.34 82.93
C ASN A 700 4.18 -95.94 83.56
N SER A 701 4.63 -95.70 84.83
CA SER A 701 4.50 -94.37 85.50
C SER A 701 5.45 -93.35 84.86
N THR A 702 6.67 -93.71 84.39
CA THR A 702 7.63 -92.82 83.71
C THR A 702 7.17 -92.52 82.28
N LYS A 703 6.52 -93.58 81.69
CA LYS A 703 5.95 -93.37 80.33
C LYS A 703 4.84 -92.31 80.35
N ASN A 704 3.95 -92.42 81.37
CA ASN A 704 2.83 -91.46 81.45
C ASN A 704 3.32 -90.04 81.78
N ASP A 705 4.38 -89.93 82.62
CA ASP A 705 4.93 -88.59 82.99
C ASP A 705 5.62 -87.93 81.79
N LEU A 706 6.35 -88.80 80.93
CA LEU A 706 7.04 -88.25 79.73
C LEU A 706 6.01 -87.84 78.69
N LEU A 707 4.90 -88.64 78.61
CA LEU A 707 3.86 -88.27 77.62
C LEU A 707 3.11 -87.02 78.09
N LYS A 708 2.91 -86.96 79.43
CA LYS A 708 2.29 -85.74 79.97
C LYS A 708 3.17 -84.51 79.74
N ASN A 709 4.48 -84.58 79.99
CA ASN A 709 5.39 -83.43 79.77
C ASN A 709 5.50 -83.10 78.27
N ALA A 710 5.50 -84.21 77.41
CA ALA A 710 5.53 -83.97 75.95
C ALA A 710 4.25 -83.26 75.49
N HIS A 711 3.11 -83.70 76.06
CA HIS A 711 1.86 -82.99 75.75
C HIS A 711 1.88 -81.54 76.27
N ASP A 712 2.34 -81.30 77.49
CA ASP A 712 2.41 -79.93 78.05
C ASP A 712 3.34 -79.04 77.20
N LEU A 713 4.47 -79.61 76.71
CA LEU A 713 5.41 -78.81 75.90
C LEU A 713 4.78 -78.45 74.56
N GLU A 714 4.01 -79.36 73.95
CA GLU A 714 3.32 -79.07 72.68
C GLU A 714 2.20 -78.02 72.90
N HIS A 715 1.49 -78.29 73.99
CA HIS A 715 0.44 -77.31 74.31
C HIS A 715 1.03 -75.91 74.54
N TYR A 716 2.14 -75.83 75.28
CA TYR A 716 2.75 -74.50 75.55
C TYR A 716 3.35 -73.91 74.27
N HIS A 717 3.92 -74.77 73.43
CA HIS A 717 4.46 -74.27 72.14
C HIS A 717 3.34 -73.70 71.27
N ASN A 718 2.12 -74.33 71.22
CA ASN A 718 1.03 -73.86 70.34
C ASN A 718 0.28 -72.68 70.98
N ASP A 719 0.18 -72.67 72.26
CA ASP A 719 -0.70 -71.66 72.88
C ASP A 719 0.11 -70.43 73.33
N LEU A 720 1.46 -70.58 73.43
CA LEU A 720 2.19 -69.40 73.97
C LEU A 720 3.31 -69.00 73.01
N VAL A 721 4.14 -69.90 72.45
CA VAL A 721 5.33 -69.54 71.65
C VAL A 721 4.90 -69.12 70.25
N ILE A 722 3.89 -69.81 69.58
CA ILE A 722 3.47 -69.47 68.20
C ILE A 722 2.79 -68.09 68.20
N PRO A 723 1.80 -67.85 69.13
CA PRO A 723 1.18 -66.51 69.16
C PRO A 723 2.21 -65.42 69.48
N MET A 724 3.16 -65.68 70.33
CA MET A 724 4.21 -64.69 70.65
C MET A 724 5.08 -64.41 69.43
N ARG A 725 5.36 -65.38 68.54
CA ARG A 725 6.12 -65.17 67.30
C ARG A 725 5.32 -64.30 66.31
N LEU A 726 4.03 -64.62 66.24
CA LEU A 726 3.18 -63.83 65.33
C LEU A 726 3.08 -62.37 65.81
N LEU A 727 2.89 -62.20 67.14
CA LEU A 727 2.81 -60.83 67.70
C LEU A 727 4.14 -60.08 67.55
N SER A 728 5.25 -60.79 67.63
CA SER A 728 6.58 -60.16 67.48
C SER A 728 6.81 -59.72 66.03
N GLU A 729 6.38 -60.58 65.07
CA GLU A 729 6.52 -60.20 63.64
C GLU A 729 5.66 -58.97 63.32
N GLN A 730 4.47 -59.02 63.79
CA GLN A 730 3.58 -57.86 63.60
C GLN A 730 4.17 -56.59 64.24
N LEU A 731 4.66 -56.70 65.40
CA LEU A 731 5.25 -55.54 66.10
C LEU A 731 6.48 -55.00 65.36
N SER A 732 7.32 -55.85 64.77
CA SER A 732 8.53 -55.42 64.04
C SER A 732 8.17 -54.71 62.74
N ILE A 733 7.21 -55.24 62.06
CA ILE A 733 6.81 -54.63 60.77
C ILE A 733 6.20 -53.24 61.05
N ARG A 734 5.43 -53.16 62.00
CA ARG A 734 4.75 -51.88 62.31
C ARG A 734 5.73 -50.85 62.86
N ALA A 735 6.68 -51.31 63.63
CA ALA A 735 7.69 -50.38 64.18
C ALA A 735 8.59 -49.83 63.07
N LEU A 736 8.96 -50.65 62.10
CA LEU A 736 9.83 -50.18 61.01
C LEU A 736 9.04 -49.28 60.06
N LYS A 737 7.79 -49.66 59.84
CA LYS A 737 6.94 -48.77 59.02
C LYS A 737 6.74 -47.41 59.70
N LEU A 738 6.50 -47.42 60.94
CA LEU A 738 6.32 -46.15 61.68
C LEU A 738 7.61 -45.31 61.67
N GLU A 739 8.74 -45.91 61.70
CA GLU A 739 10.03 -45.18 61.62
C GLU A 739 10.17 -44.44 60.29
N ASP A 740 9.71 -45.05 59.26
CA ASP A 740 9.79 -44.40 57.94
C ASP A 740 8.73 -43.30 57.81
N ASN A 741 7.61 -43.42 58.46
CA ASN A 741 6.48 -42.48 58.27
C ASN A 741 6.65 -41.22 59.14
N ILE A 742 7.61 -41.20 60.07
CA ILE A 742 7.65 -40.05 61.00
C ILE A 742 8.81 -39.13 60.60
N LYS A 743 9.60 -39.45 59.54
CA LYS A 743 10.81 -38.68 59.15
C LYS A 743 10.43 -37.60 58.14
N PHE A 744 9.23 -37.58 57.40
CA PHE A 744 8.71 -36.56 56.45
C PHE A 744 9.85 -35.88 55.70
N ASN A 745 10.83 -36.63 55.11
CA ASN A 745 11.97 -36.20 54.28
C ASN A 745 12.97 -35.37 55.08
N HIS A 746 12.79 -35.43 56.37
CA HIS A 746 13.78 -34.77 57.25
C HIS A 746 14.44 -35.84 58.14
N SER A 747 15.52 -35.34 58.84
CA SER A 747 16.28 -36.28 59.71
C SER A 747 15.44 -36.75 60.88
N SER A 748 14.47 -35.95 61.32
CA SER A 748 13.57 -36.35 62.42
C SER A 748 12.27 -35.51 62.35
N MET A 749 11.22 -36.02 62.94
CA MET A 749 9.93 -35.28 62.97
C MET A 749 10.09 -33.93 63.69
N SER A 750 10.89 -33.91 64.68
CA SER A 750 11.15 -32.63 65.37
C SER A 750 11.77 -31.60 64.44
N GLU A 751 12.74 -32.01 63.67
CA GLU A 751 13.38 -31.07 62.73
C GLU A 751 12.40 -30.65 61.62
N ALA A 752 11.57 -31.54 61.20
CA ALA A 752 10.55 -31.22 60.15
C ALA A 752 9.54 -30.21 60.69
N ILE A 753 9.10 -30.31 61.97
CA ILE A 753 8.07 -29.41 62.56
C ILE A 753 8.70 -28.04 62.83
N HIS A 754 9.98 -27.97 63.35
CA HIS A 754 10.61 -26.64 63.60
C HIS A 754 10.87 -25.91 62.29
N SER A 755 11.33 -26.66 61.32
CA SER A 755 11.58 -26.02 59.99
C SER A 755 10.27 -25.47 59.41
N LEU A 756 9.20 -26.18 59.51
CA LEU A 756 7.93 -25.75 58.90
C LEU A 756 7.30 -24.61 59.70
N ILE A 757 7.45 -24.68 61.08
CA ILE A 757 6.99 -23.54 61.91
C ILE A 757 7.75 -22.26 61.52
N ASP A 758 9.05 -22.43 61.34
CA ASP A 758 9.86 -21.24 60.96
C ASP A 758 9.42 -20.72 59.59
N GLU A 759 9.17 -21.59 58.65
CA GLU A 759 8.77 -21.19 57.28
C GLU A 759 7.38 -20.51 57.31
N VAL A 760 6.46 -21.05 58.11
CA VAL A 760 5.09 -20.47 58.17
C VAL A 760 5.13 -19.11 58.90
N GLN A 761 5.97 -18.95 59.93
CA GLN A 761 6.09 -17.65 60.64
C GLN A 761 6.73 -16.59 59.75
N THR A 762 7.69 -17.07 59.01
CA THR A 762 8.30 -16.12 58.05
C THR A 762 7.26 -15.69 57.01
N ALA A 763 6.46 -16.63 56.62
CA ALA A 763 5.42 -16.29 55.63
C ALA A 763 4.37 -15.34 56.24
N GLN A 764 3.94 -15.63 57.47
CA GLN A 764 3.00 -14.73 58.16
C GLN A 764 3.57 -13.33 58.33
N LYS A 765 4.85 -13.21 58.69
CA LYS A 765 5.48 -11.88 58.83
C LYS A 765 5.53 -11.17 57.47
N PHE A 766 5.83 -11.91 56.44
CA PHE A 766 5.86 -11.29 55.09
C PHE A 766 4.47 -10.78 54.70
N LEU A 767 3.41 -11.60 54.94
CA LEU A 767 2.04 -11.21 54.52
C LEU A 767 1.56 -9.98 55.29
N ASN A 768 2.03 -9.81 56.61
CA ASN A 768 1.54 -8.68 57.43
C ASN A 768 2.39 -7.43 57.22
N GLU A 769 3.72 -7.64 56.99
CA GLU A 769 4.59 -6.44 56.94
C GLU A 769 4.79 -6.00 55.49
N ASP A 770 5.06 -6.99 54.57
CA ASP A 770 5.45 -6.63 53.20
C ASP A 770 4.34 -6.99 52.21
N GLY A 771 3.35 -7.78 52.59
CA GLY A 771 2.31 -8.32 51.68
C GLY A 771 1.45 -7.20 51.07
N PRO A 772 0.91 -6.23 51.95
CA PRO A 772 0.06 -5.18 51.37
C PRO A 772 0.83 -4.32 50.36
N GLU A 773 2.07 -3.92 50.72
CA GLU A 773 2.86 -3.11 49.77
C GLU A 773 3.17 -3.90 48.49
N TYR A 774 3.34 -5.16 48.66
CA TYR A 774 3.66 -6.01 47.48
C TYR A 774 2.44 -6.14 46.56
N VAL A 775 1.29 -6.48 47.04
CA VAL A 775 0.06 -6.60 46.22
C VAL A 775 -0.26 -5.26 45.55
N GLN A 776 0.04 -4.16 46.27
CA GLN A 776 -0.18 -2.83 45.65
C GLN A 776 0.80 -2.60 44.49
N LEU A 777 2.03 -2.94 44.66
CA LEU A 777 3.03 -2.78 43.58
C LEU A 777 2.65 -3.63 42.37
N LEU A 778 2.17 -4.84 42.59
CA LEU A 778 1.77 -5.72 41.46
C LEU A 778 0.55 -5.15 40.73
N ALA A 779 -0.36 -4.62 41.52
CA ALA A 779 -1.53 -3.96 40.89
C ALA A 779 -1.10 -2.76 40.03
N VAL A 780 -0.05 -1.97 40.47
CA VAL A 780 0.42 -0.80 39.68
C VAL A 780 1.13 -1.28 38.41
N LYS A 781 1.88 -2.25 38.51
CA LYS A 781 2.63 -2.73 37.34
C LYS A 781 1.69 -3.35 36.30
N PHE A 782 0.75 -4.10 36.75
CA PHE A 782 -0.26 -4.63 35.82
C PHE A 782 -1.03 -3.50 35.13
N SER A 783 -1.42 -2.51 35.95
CA SER A 783 -2.11 -1.35 35.35
C SER A 783 -1.23 -0.64 34.31
N ASP A 784 0.08 -0.51 34.58
CA ASP A 784 0.98 0.15 33.62
C ASP A 784 1.09 -0.67 32.33
N ALA A 785 1.17 -1.99 32.48
CA ALA A 785 1.26 -2.85 31.29
C ALA A 785 -0.03 -2.76 30.45
N PHE A 786 -1.14 -2.75 31.06
CA PHE A 786 -2.44 -2.59 30.37
C PHE A 786 -2.48 -1.26 29.60
N VAL A 787 -2.09 -0.16 30.28
CA VAL A 787 -2.10 1.17 29.63
C VAL A 787 -1.09 1.19 28.47
N LYS A 788 -0.01 0.55 28.68
CA LYS A 788 1.00 0.53 27.60
C LYS A 788 0.43 -0.14 26.34
N GLN A 789 -0.27 -1.24 26.41
CA GLN A 789 -0.88 -1.92 25.23
C GLN A 789 -1.86 -0.98 24.50
N ILE A 790 -2.63 -0.27 25.28
CA ILE A 790 -3.56 0.69 24.65
C ILE A 790 -2.78 1.78 23.92
N ASN A 791 -1.70 2.28 24.63
CA ASN A 791 -0.89 3.34 23.98
C ASN A 791 -0.23 2.81 22.70
N ASP A 792 0.20 1.57 22.74
CA ASP A 792 0.82 0.99 21.54
C ASP A 792 -0.20 0.93 20.39
N PHE A 793 -1.40 0.54 20.72
CA PHE A 793 -2.42 0.52 19.66
C PHE A 793 -2.69 1.93 19.11
N LEU A 794 -2.80 2.89 20.04
CA LEU A 794 -3.04 4.27 19.56
C LEU A 794 -1.90 4.73 18.63
N GLU A 795 -0.69 4.38 19.06
CA GLU A 795 0.42 4.76 18.17
C GLU A 795 0.30 4.05 16.81
N HIS A 796 -0.08 2.75 16.90
CA HIS A 796 -0.31 2.01 15.65
C HIS A 796 -1.42 2.67 14.82
N LEU A 797 -2.47 3.10 15.39
CA LEU A 797 -3.57 3.78 14.69
C LEU A 797 -3.07 5.08 14.04
N ILE A 798 -2.26 5.87 14.78
CA ILE A 798 -1.82 7.18 14.26
C ILE A 798 -0.79 6.95 13.12
N ASN A 799 0.05 5.98 13.35
CA ASN A 799 1.09 5.76 12.32
C ASN A 799 0.45 5.25 11.02
N ASN A 800 -0.52 4.36 11.15
CA ASN A 800 -1.15 3.83 9.92
C ASN A 800 -2.10 4.87 9.29
N ALA A 801 -2.75 5.61 10.14
CA ALA A 801 -3.60 6.69 9.58
C ALA A 801 -2.75 7.74 8.84
N ARG A 802 -1.49 8.04 9.27
CA ARG A 802 -0.64 9.10 8.65
C ARG A 802 0.16 8.52 7.48
N GLY A 803 0.38 7.21 7.58
CA GLY A 803 1.46 6.78 6.65
C GLY A 803 0.93 5.76 5.63
N THR A 804 -0.25 5.15 5.94
CA THR A 804 -0.49 3.98 5.04
C THR A 804 -1.92 4.04 4.50
N ILE A 805 -2.82 4.59 5.19
CA ILE A 805 -4.24 4.44 4.79
C ILE A 805 -4.59 5.55 3.80
N GLY A 806 -5.21 5.12 2.66
CA GLY A 806 -5.86 6.06 1.72
C GLY A 806 -4.83 6.91 0.98
N ARG A 807 -3.73 6.30 0.52
CA ARG A 807 -2.80 7.10 -0.31
C ARG A 807 -3.48 7.51 -1.63
N CYS A 808 -3.31 8.83 -1.96
CA CYS A 808 -4.21 9.42 -2.98
C CYS A 808 -3.51 9.39 -4.34
N GLY A 809 -2.58 8.52 -4.53
CA GLY A 809 -1.88 8.38 -5.83
C GLY A 809 -2.84 8.02 -6.96
N PRO A 810 -3.67 7.02 -6.77
CA PRO A 810 -4.59 6.61 -7.84
C PRO A 810 -5.56 7.74 -8.23
N VAL A 811 -6.04 8.51 -7.29
CA VAL A 811 -6.92 9.64 -7.64
C VAL A 811 -6.14 10.67 -8.49
N SER A 812 -4.87 10.94 -8.07
CA SER A 812 -4.04 11.86 -8.88
C SER A 812 -3.85 11.33 -10.30
N ASN A 813 -3.60 10.01 -10.35
CA ASN A 813 -3.43 9.43 -11.69
C ASN A 813 -4.73 9.53 -12.51
N ALA A 814 -5.84 9.24 -11.87
CA ALA A 814 -7.13 9.39 -12.56
C ALA A 814 -7.36 10.83 -13.04
N TYR A 815 -7.01 11.79 -12.20
CA TYR A 815 -7.13 13.21 -12.59
C TYR A 815 -6.20 13.53 -13.78
N ASN A 816 -4.93 13.10 -13.73
CA ASN A 816 -3.99 13.39 -14.84
C ASN A 816 -4.44 12.68 -16.13
N ALA A 817 -4.99 11.50 -15.93
CA ALA A 817 -5.44 10.78 -17.14
C ALA A 817 -6.59 11.54 -17.81
N THR A 818 -7.48 12.14 -17.01
CA THR A 818 -8.58 12.92 -17.61
C THR A 818 -8.04 14.19 -18.30
N LEU A 819 -6.94 14.73 -17.72
CA LEU A 819 -6.33 15.90 -18.36
C LEU A 819 -5.70 15.52 -19.70
N VAL A 820 -5.09 14.38 -19.68
CA VAL A 820 -4.46 13.96 -20.94
C VAL A 820 -5.56 13.65 -21.97
N ALA A 821 -6.64 13.04 -21.53
CA ALA A 821 -7.73 12.68 -22.46
C ALA A 821 -8.41 13.93 -23.03
N GLY A 822 -8.53 14.99 -22.27
CA GLY A 822 -9.27 16.20 -22.72
C GLY A 822 -8.33 17.24 -23.32
N CYS A 823 -7.25 17.54 -22.62
CA CYS A 823 -6.41 18.70 -23.03
C CYS A 823 -5.34 18.26 -24.04
N ASN A 824 -4.75 17.14 -23.85
CA ASN A 824 -3.64 16.77 -24.77
C ASN A 824 -4.18 16.06 -26.01
N LYS A 825 -5.22 15.20 -25.92
CA LYS A 825 -5.65 14.39 -27.08
C LYS A 825 -6.68 15.17 -27.91
N ILE A 826 -7.23 16.36 -27.27
CA ILE A 826 -8.27 17.06 -28.07
C ILE A 826 -7.82 18.51 -28.32
N VAL A 827 -7.49 19.20 -27.25
CA VAL A 827 -7.29 20.66 -27.39
C VAL A 827 -5.96 20.93 -28.12
N ASP A 828 -4.88 20.13 -27.82
CA ASP A 828 -3.58 20.39 -28.50
C ASP A 828 -3.73 20.20 -30.02
N PRO A 829 -4.24 19.08 -30.49
CA PRO A 829 -4.39 18.92 -31.95
C PRO A 829 -5.39 19.94 -32.54
N PHE A 830 -6.38 20.30 -31.75
CA PHE A 830 -7.32 21.34 -32.24
C PHE A 830 -6.57 22.65 -32.50
N ASN A 831 -5.73 22.99 -31.55
CA ASN A 831 -4.96 24.24 -31.77
C ASN A 831 -3.90 24.05 -32.87
N GLY A 832 -3.42 22.89 -32.95
CA GLY A 832 -2.48 22.62 -34.06
C GLY A 832 -3.15 22.75 -35.43
N PHE A 833 -4.42 22.41 -35.48
CA PHE A 833 -5.16 22.47 -36.76
C PHE A 833 -5.24 23.91 -37.28
N TRP A 834 -5.76 24.89 -36.48
CA TRP A 834 -5.91 26.24 -37.05
C TRP A 834 -4.53 26.90 -37.27
N LEU A 835 -3.52 26.54 -36.46
CA LEU A 835 -2.17 27.09 -36.74
C LEU A 835 -1.64 26.57 -38.07
N SER A 836 -1.92 25.27 -38.34
CA SER A 836 -1.45 24.71 -39.62
C SER A 836 -2.15 25.39 -40.80
N VAL A 837 -3.48 25.60 -40.66
CA VAL A 837 -4.20 26.30 -41.75
C VAL A 837 -3.71 27.74 -41.86
N GLY A 838 -3.53 28.35 -40.70
CA GLY A 838 -2.95 29.73 -40.70
C GLY A 838 -1.60 29.77 -41.40
N TRP A 839 -0.79 28.75 -41.16
CA TRP A 839 0.55 28.65 -41.78
C TRP A 839 0.42 28.61 -43.31
N CYS A 840 -0.55 27.93 -43.85
CA CYS A 840 -0.75 27.86 -45.30
C CYS A 840 -1.26 29.21 -45.84
N LEU A 841 -2.08 29.88 -45.03
CA LEU A 841 -2.63 31.16 -45.50
C LEU A 841 -1.53 32.21 -45.64
N ILE A 842 -0.54 32.17 -44.76
CA ILE A 842 0.55 33.15 -44.84
C ILE A 842 1.37 32.92 -46.11
N PHE A 843 1.47 31.63 -46.52
CA PHE A 843 2.35 31.34 -47.69
C PHE A 843 1.54 31.45 -48.99
N PHE A 844 0.19 31.67 -48.89
CA PHE A 844 -0.61 31.91 -50.11
C PHE A 844 -0.22 33.24 -50.76
N ILE A 845 0.27 34.24 -49.90
CA ILE A 845 0.56 35.57 -50.47
C ILE A 845 1.78 35.49 -51.39
N PRO A 846 2.89 34.92 -50.95
CA PRO A 846 4.04 34.83 -51.86
C PRO A 846 3.76 33.85 -53.02
N THR A 847 2.87 32.92 -52.79
CA THR A 847 2.52 31.98 -53.87
C THR A 847 1.78 32.69 -55.01
N ILE A 848 0.91 33.64 -54.61
CA ILE A 848 0.17 34.40 -55.64
C ILE A 848 1.15 35.22 -56.50
N ILE A 849 2.13 35.84 -55.84
CA ILE A 849 3.06 36.72 -56.56
C ILE A 849 3.94 35.88 -57.50
N ILE A 850 4.43 34.79 -56.99
CA ILE A 850 5.39 33.99 -57.79
C ILE A 850 4.63 33.27 -58.91
N SER A 851 3.39 32.83 -58.62
CA SER A 851 2.62 32.08 -59.63
C SER A 851 2.18 33.00 -60.78
N VAL A 852 1.87 34.23 -60.46
CA VAL A 852 1.47 35.17 -61.54
C VAL A 852 2.67 35.50 -62.44
N LYS A 853 3.83 35.69 -61.81
CA LYS A 853 5.02 36.01 -62.63
C LYS A 853 5.48 34.78 -63.44
N LEU A 854 5.36 33.68 -62.79
CA LEU A 854 5.83 32.44 -63.46
C LEU A 854 4.86 32.06 -64.58
N SER A 855 3.56 32.29 -64.38
CA SER A 855 2.59 31.97 -65.44
C SER A 855 2.83 32.79 -66.70
N ALA A 856 3.24 34.01 -66.53
CA ALA A 856 3.52 34.85 -67.72
C ALA A 856 4.77 34.34 -68.45
N LEU A 857 5.73 33.79 -67.68
CA LEU A 857 6.97 33.28 -68.31
C LEU A 857 6.73 31.94 -68.99
N TYR A 858 5.76 31.10 -68.45
CA TYR A 858 5.50 29.76 -69.03
C TYR A 858 4.77 29.88 -70.36
N LYS A 859 4.13 31.08 -70.66
CA LYS A 859 3.31 31.23 -71.89
C LYS A 859 4.16 31.73 -73.05
N LYS A 860 5.53 31.96 -72.74
CA LYS A 860 6.37 32.49 -73.83
C LYS A 860 6.88 31.33 -74.70
N SER A 861 6.85 31.55 -76.19
CA SER A 861 7.28 30.53 -77.18
C SER A 861 8.69 30.84 -77.71
N ASP A 862 9.63 29.83 -78.28
CA ASP A 862 10.97 30.08 -78.84
C ASP A 862 10.90 31.07 -80.01
N PRO A 863 11.94 32.07 -79.97
CA PRO A 863 12.07 32.83 -81.23
C PRO A 863 12.33 31.92 -82.42
N TYR A 864 11.36 31.75 -83.36
CA TYR A 864 11.53 31.05 -84.64
C TYR A 864 13.00 31.01 -85.08
N PRO A 865 13.73 29.75 -85.16
CA PRO A 865 15.12 29.74 -85.68
C PRO A 865 15.15 29.85 -87.21
N GLY A 866 14.40 30.81 -87.91
CA GLY A 866 14.74 30.89 -89.36
C GLY A 866 14.52 32.31 -89.88
N PRO A 867 15.39 32.90 -90.86
CA PRO A 867 15.29 34.28 -91.34
C PRO A 867 13.89 34.59 -91.90
N LEU A 868 13.05 35.42 -91.23
CA LEU A 868 11.78 36.05 -91.64
C LEU A 868 11.72 36.25 -93.16
N VAL A 869 11.30 35.26 -94.01
CA VAL A 869 10.93 35.53 -95.41
C VAL A 869 9.65 36.39 -95.42
N GLU A 870 9.71 37.75 -95.35
CA GLU A 870 8.67 38.71 -95.80
C GLU A 870 7.76 38.09 -96.86
N SER A 871 6.73 37.36 -96.58
CA SER A 871 5.67 36.97 -97.55
C SER A 871 5.35 38.13 -98.51
N GLU A 872 6.22 38.52 -99.53
CA GLU A 872 5.81 39.23 -100.76
C GLU A 872 4.65 38.50 -101.45
N TYR A 873 3.35 38.77 -101.11
CA TYR A 873 2.02 38.83 -101.78
C TYR A 873 2.14 38.54 -103.27
N LEU A 874 1.76 37.34 -103.76
CA LEU A 874 0.86 36.78 -104.78
C LEU A 874 0.18 37.88 -105.60
N TYR A 875 0.90 39.03 -106.13
CA TYR A 875 0.37 39.92 -107.17
C TYR A 875 1.32 39.94 -108.36
N ASP A 876 1.98 38.83 -108.76
CA ASP A 876 2.82 38.95 -109.99
C ASP A 876 2.36 37.91 -111.03
N ALA A 877 0.97 37.63 -111.16
CA ALA A 877 0.59 36.83 -112.34
C ALA A 877 -0.38 37.62 -113.23
N TYR A 878 -0.31 39.06 -113.20
CA TYR A 878 -1.09 39.72 -114.27
C TYR A 878 -0.38 41.01 -114.68
N ALA A 879 0.92 41.06 -114.67
CA ALA A 879 1.32 42.41 -115.18
C ALA A 879 2.42 42.24 -116.24
N ASP A 880 2.19 41.34 -117.23
CA ASP A 880 3.03 41.56 -118.45
C ASP A 880 2.12 41.83 -119.65
N ARG A 881 1.42 42.98 -119.69
CA ARG A 881 1.22 43.51 -121.06
C ARG A 881 0.82 44.99 -120.98
N ASP A 882 1.87 45.95 -120.96
CA ASP A 882 1.66 47.10 -121.88
C ASP A 882 2.66 48.21 -121.51
N ASN A 883 3.84 48.25 -122.20
CA ASN A 883 4.68 49.33 -122.77
C ASN A 883 3.84 50.46 -123.38
N MET A 884 3.87 51.64 -122.74
CA MET A 884 4.34 52.89 -123.36
C MET A 884 3.89 54.07 -122.50
N LEU A 885 4.85 54.93 -121.97
CA LEU A 885 5.70 56.13 -121.77
C LEU A 885 4.87 57.25 -121.12
N LEU A 886 5.30 57.68 -119.91
CA LEU A 886 5.97 58.74 -119.12
C LEU A 886 5.03 59.94 -118.95
N ALA A 887 4.89 60.31 -117.63
CA ALA A 887 5.38 61.53 -116.97
C ALA A 887 4.67 61.70 -115.62
N PRO A 888 5.46 62.25 -114.56
CA PRO A 888 5.84 62.13 -113.14
C PRO A 888 5.31 63.31 -112.31
N THR A 889 4.74 62.97 -111.07
CA THR A 889 5.29 63.82 -109.99
C THR A 889 4.38 63.71 -108.76
N HIS A 890 4.92 63.16 -107.63
CA HIS A 890 5.61 63.53 -106.37
C HIS A 890 4.87 62.92 -105.17
N VAL A 891 5.36 61.75 -104.69
CA VAL A 891 5.35 61.14 -103.34
C VAL A 891 6.62 61.57 -102.59
N LYS A 892 6.45 62.15 -101.28
CA LYS A 892 7.45 61.58 -100.33
C LYS A 892 6.88 61.64 -98.90
N LYS A 893 6.39 60.55 -98.15
CA LYS A 893 6.59 59.66 -96.98
C LYS A 893 8.04 59.17 -96.88
N HIS A 894 8.66 59.55 -95.76
CA HIS A 894 9.38 59.10 -94.55
C HIS A 894 9.74 57.61 -94.62
N ASN A 895 11.04 57.30 -94.53
CA ASN A 895 11.77 56.50 -93.53
C ASN A 895 12.88 55.69 -94.21
N TYR A 896 14.12 55.83 -93.70
CA TYR A 896 15.06 55.06 -92.88
C TYR A 896 15.90 54.13 -93.77
N ARG A 897 17.13 54.37 -93.83
CA ARG A 897 18.13 53.30 -94.10
C ARG A 897 19.17 53.27 -92.98
N TYR A 898 19.15 52.22 -92.13
CA TYR A 898 19.87 51.07 -91.53
C TYR A 898 21.17 50.76 -92.30
N HIS A 899 22.28 50.81 -91.62
CA HIS A 899 23.20 50.00 -90.79
C HIS A 899 24.65 50.25 -91.23
N PRO A 900 25.73 49.82 -90.56
CA PRO A 900 26.21 49.11 -89.36
C PRO A 900 27.73 49.21 -89.20
N HIS A 901 28.11 49.37 -87.94
CA HIS A 901 29.28 48.53 -87.60
C HIS A 901 29.66 48.78 -86.14
N ALA A 902 29.81 47.75 -85.38
CA ALA A 902 30.77 46.92 -84.62
C ALA A 902 31.77 47.79 -83.86
N TYR A 903 31.87 47.70 -82.45
CA TYR A 903 33.06 47.40 -81.62
C TYR A 903 32.90 48.09 -80.25
N ALA A 904 32.96 47.33 -79.15
CA ALA A 904 33.86 47.06 -78.01
C ALA A 904 34.54 48.34 -77.51
N GLU A 905 34.37 48.69 -76.22
CA GLU A 905 35.02 49.00 -74.93
C GLU A 905 35.94 50.21 -75.05
N GLY A 906 35.84 51.23 -74.07
CA GLY A 906 36.84 51.71 -73.08
C GLY A 906 37.02 53.24 -73.21
N TYR A 907 36.70 53.97 -72.13
CA TYR A 907 37.23 54.94 -71.14
C TYR A 907 37.87 56.13 -71.84
N ASP A 908 37.35 57.40 -71.48
CA ASP A 908 38.03 58.59 -70.92
C ASP A 908 37.43 59.85 -71.54
N GLY A 909 36.72 60.66 -70.77
CA GLY A 909 36.62 62.09 -70.37
C GLY A 909 37.23 63.03 -71.43
N PRO A 910 36.86 64.38 -71.34
CA PRO A 910 36.34 65.51 -70.54
C PRO A 910 35.73 66.60 -71.43
N ILE A 911 34.60 67.20 -70.91
CA ILE A 911 33.92 68.51 -70.82
C ILE A 911 34.61 69.52 -71.75
N PRO A 912 33.85 70.66 -72.11
CA PRO A 912 33.00 71.63 -71.42
C PRO A 912 32.17 72.47 -72.39
N THR A 913 30.94 72.80 -72.03
CA THR A 913 30.52 74.21 -71.91
C THR A 913 29.10 74.35 -72.49
N SER A 914 28.13 74.70 -71.61
CA SER A 914 27.41 75.99 -71.49
C SER A 914 25.92 75.79 -71.82
N GLY A 915 25.05 75.68 -70.78
CA GLY A 915 23.92 76.48 -70.26
C GLY A 915 22.79 76.60 -71.29
N PRO A 916 21.64 76.88 -70.85
CA PRO A 916 20.59 76.61 -69.86
C PRO A 916 19.19 76.65 -70.50
N ALA A 917 18.31 75.83 -69.90
CA ALA A 917 17.13 76.13 -69.04
C ALA A 917 16.09 76.93 -69.82
N ARG A 918 14.90 76.37 -69.94
CA ARG A 918 13.67 77.10 -69.54
C ARG A 918 12.46 76.44 -70.18
N ARG A 919 11.57 75.90 -69.32
CA ARG A 919 10.32 76.29 -68.66
C ARG A 919 9.30 76.83 -69.68
N TYR A 920 8.13 76.16 -69.81
CA TYR A 920 6.81 76.77 -69.54
C TYR A 920 5.71 75.80 -69.96
N ALA A 921 5.05 75.17 -68.99
CA ALA A 921 3.74 75.33 -68.32
C ALA A 921 2.75 76.12 -69.19
N SER A 922 1.68 75.45 -69.62
CA SER A 922 0.36 76.04 -69.31
C SER A 922 -0.75 75.07 -69.76
N ARG A 923 -1.32 74.38 -68.82
CA ARG A 923 -2.63 74.34 -68.12
C ARG A 923 -3.66 75.25 -68.79
N GLU A 924 -4.72 74.62 -69.29
CA GLU A 924 -6.05 75.13 -68.86
C GLU A 924 -7.15 74.20 -69.37
N ARG A 925 -7.83 73.45 -68.49
CA ARG A 925 -9.06 73.33 -67.69
C ARG A 925 -10.27 73.90 -68.44
N VAL A 926 -11.29 73.12 -68.68
CA VAL A 926 -12.60 72.66 -68.18
C VAL A 926 -13.69 73.59 -68.74
N ASP A 927 -14.77 72.99 -69.20
CA ASP A 927 -16.14 73.03 -68.62
C ASP A 927 -17.09 72.28 -69.55
N ALA A 928 -17.78 71.26 -69.02
CA ALA A 928 -19.13 71.11 -68.43
C ALA A 928 -20.14 70.76 -69.53
N ALA A 929 -20.76 69.63 -69.44
CA ALA A 929 -22.06 69.08 -68.99
C ALA A 929 -23.20 69.57 -69.90
N HIS A 930 -23.98 68.60 -70.44
CA HIS A 930 -25.44 68.36 -70.32
C HIS A 930 -25.95 67.67 -71.57
N GLN A 931 -26.46 66.43 -71.43
CA GLN A 931 -27.81 65.82 -71.33
C GLN A 931 -28.52 65.87 -72.69
N GLY A 932 -28.88 64.70 -73.21
CA GLY A 932 -30.20 63.99 -73.32
C GLY A 932 -30.80 64.19 -74.71
N THR A 933 -30.99 63.09 -75.42
CA THR A 933 -32.13 62.21 -75.81
C THR A 933 -32.52 62.49 -77.26
N SER A 934 -32.55 61.47 -78.09
CA SER A 934 -33.38 60.48 -78.80
C SER A 934 -33.93 61.08 -80.10
N GLN A 935 -33.60 60.41 -81.26
CA GLN A 935 -34.57 59.81 -82.21
C GLN A 935 -33.93 59.72 -83.60
N HIS A 936 -33.75 58.48 -84.19
CA HIS A 936 -34.32 57.48 -85.11
C HIS A 936 -33.86 57.76 -86.54
N ASP A 937 -33.10 56.75 -87.19
CA ASP A 937 -33.50 56.19 -88.51
C ASP A 937 -32.62 54.98 -88.82
N SER A 938 -33.16 53.74 -88.76
CA SER A 938 -33.40 52.47 -89.47
C SER A 938 -33.45 52.67 -91.00
N ARG A 939 -32.55 51.90 -91.76
CA ARG A 939 -32.96 51.18 -92.99
C ARG A 939 -32.00 50.00 -93.22
N TYR A 940 -32.51 48.67 -93.10
CA TYR A 940 -32.72 47.30 -93.59
C TYR A 940 -32.36 47.17 -95.07
N SER A 941 -31.49 46.08 -95.48
CA SER A 941 -31.86 45.06 -96.50
C SER A 941 -30.92 43.85 -96.35
N ASP A 942 -31.53 42.65 -96.06
CA ASP A 942 -31.78 41.23 -96.39
C ASP A 942 -31.64 40.97 -97.89
N ARG A 943 -30.98 39.83 -98.27
CA ARG A 943 -31.40 38.68 -99.10
C ARG A 943 -30.31 37.60 -99.04
N ALA A 944 -30.61 36.41 -98.47
CA ALA A 944 -30.44 34.94 -98.52
C ALA A 944 -30.29 34.43 -99.96
N PRO A 945 -29.97 32.84 -100.28
CA PRO A 945 -30.41 31.59 -99.62
C PRO A 945 -29.54 30.40 -100.03
N LYS A 946 -29.64 29.19 -99.14
CA LYS A 946 -30.44 27.96 -99.40
C LYS A 946 -29.82 26.78 -98.64
N ASN A 947 -30.57 26.03 -97.76
CA ASN A 947 -31.45 24.96 -97.23
C ASN A 947 -30.88 23.57 -97.54
N TRP A 948 -30.83 22.60 -96.52
CA TRP A 948 -31.68 21.39 -96.40
C TRP A 948 -31.53 20.81 -94.98
N ASP A 949 -32.58 20.77 -94.20
CA ASP A 949 -33.29 20.04 -93.14
C ASP A 949 -33.27 18.53 -93.39
N PHE A 950 -32.91 17.62 -92.41
CA PHE A 950 -33.69 16.45 -91.95
C PHE A 950 -33.65 16.39 -90.42
N PRO A 951 -34.87 15.93 -89.76
CA PRO A 951 -35.50 15.54 -88.49
C PRO A 951 -35.27 14.06 -88.16
N ASN A 952 -34.58 13.62 -87.07
CA ASN A 952 -34.77 12.51 -86.11
C ASN A 952 -33.83 11.35 -86.42
N GLY A 953 -32.77 11.01 -85.59
CA GLY A 953 -32.52 9.67 -84.98
C GLY A 953 -31.27 9.03 -85.58
N GLY A 954 -30.11 9.06 -84.79
CA GLY A 954 -29.05 8.10 -84.41
C GLY A 954 -27.84 8.19 -85.37
N PRO A 955 -26.59 8.24 -84.82
CA PRO A 955 -25.45 8.36 -85.73
C PRO A 955 -25.09 7.00 -86.36
N PRO A 956 -24.76 6.90 -87.72
CA PRO A 956 -24.43 5.69 -88.50
C PRO A 956 -22.95 5.30 -88.36
N ARG A 957 -22.67 4.04 -87.92
CA ARG A 957 -21.77 2.88 -88.14
C ARG A 957 -21.29 2.82 -89.60
N TYR A 958 -20.02 3.09 -89.80
CA TYR A 958 -19.29 2.91 -91.07
C TYR A 958 -18.76 1.47 -91.15
N GLN A 959 -19.38 0.60 -92.00
CA GLN A 959 -18.95 -0.56 -92.81
C GLN A 959 -18.04 -0.12 -93.98
N PRO A 960 -16.91 -0.85 -94.29
CA PRO A 960 -15.97 -0.63 -95.40
C PRO A 960 -16.39 -1.39 -96.67
N PRO A 961 -16.09 -0.85 -97.98
CA PRO A 961 -16.31 -1.68 -99.18
C PRO A 961 -15.13 -2.62 -99.46
N ALA A 962 -15.40 -3.97 -99.74
CA ALA A 962 -15.38 -5.25 -100.47
C ALA A 962 -14.58 -5.14 -101.78
N ASP A 963 -13.25 -5.35 -101.83
CA ASP A 963 -12.58 -6.24 -102.81
C ASP A 963 -11.23 -6.68 -102.25
N ALA A 964 -11.08 -7.66 -101.49
CA ALA A 964 -10.47 -8.88 -100.94
C ALA A 964 -8.96 -8.91 -101.19
N PRO A 965 -8.02 -9.90 -100.45
CA PRO A 965 -8.25 -11.17 -99.76
C PRO A 965 -7.56 -11.23 -98.40
N PRO A 966 -8.11 -12.27 -97.49
CA PRO A 966 -7.95 -12.56 -96.05
C PRO A 966 -6.86 -13.61 -95.79
N PRO A 967 -6.59 -14.06 -94.43
CA PRO A 967 -6.38 -13.82 -93.01
C PRO A 967 -5.18 -14.62 -92.46
N SER A 968 -4.41 -13.91 -91.48
CA SER A 968 -3.90 -14.81 -90.41
C SER A 968 -3.64 -13.99 -89.15
N THR A 969 -4.43 -14.26 -88.04
CA THR A 969 -4.46 -14.58 -86.60
C THR A 969 -3.05 -14.62 -86.00
N GLU A 970 -2.77 -13.71 -85.06
CA GLU A 970 -2.19 -14.14 -83.75
C GLU A 970 -0.86 -13.42 -83.53
N TYR A 971 -0.78 -12.59 -82.45
CA TYR A 971 0.23 -12.75 -81.39
C TYR A 971 0.50 -11.38 -80.74
N GLU A 972 0.08 -11.28 -79.48
CA GLU A 972 0.84 -11.58 -78.24
C GLU A 972 1.41 -10.28 -77.64
N ARG A 973 0.79 -9.87 -76.56
CA ARG A 973 1.27 -9.43 -75.23
C ARG A 973 2.74 -8.99 -75.28
N PRO A 974 3.21 -7.97 -74.60
CA PRO A 974 4.51 -8.27 -73.99
C PRO A 974 4.42 -8.30 -72.45
N PRO A 975 5.28 -9.22 -71.86
CA PRO A 975 5.41 -9.66 -70.46
C PRO A 975 6.11 -8.61 -69.58
N PRO A 976 5.97 -8.93 -68.21
CA PRO A 976 6.51 -8.39 -66.97
C PRO A 976 7.70 -9.22 -66.45
N TYR A 977 8.93 -8.58 -66.13
CA TYR A 977 9.66 -9.18 -64.99
C TYR A 977 10.73 -8.20 -64.50
N TYR A 978 10.77 -8.02 -63.12
CA TYR A 978 11.32 -8.45 -61.82
C TYR A 978 12.75 -7.93 -61.64
N TYR A 979 12.94 -7.11 -60.50
CA TYR A 979 13.73 -6.94 -59.26
C TYR A 979 14.51 -8.20 -58.90
N HIS A 980 15.92 -8.09 -58.81
CA HIS A 980 16.74 -8.81 -57.80
C HIS A 980 17.30 -7.82 -56.78
N PRO A 981 17.40 -8.35 -55.39
CA PRO A 981 18.73 -8.77 -54.94
C PRO A 981 18.67 -9.64 -53.68
N GLU A 982 19.35 -10.85 -53.80
CA GLU A 982 20.30 -11.16 -52.71
C GLU A 982 20.50 -12.68 -52.63
N ASP A 983 21.86 -13.13 -52.74
CA ASP A 983 22.68 -13.75 -51.67
C ASP A 983 24.02 -14.21 -52.26
N ARG A 984 25.21 -13.75 -51.65
CA ARG A 984 26.12 -14.38 -50.67
C ARG A 984 27.56 -14.26 -51.19
N ASN A 985 28.35 -13.40 -50.45
CA ASN A 985 29.62 -13.57 -49.73
C ASN A 985 29.97 -12.27 -48.98
#